data_AF-A0A351KZF3-F1
#
_entry.id   AF-A0A351KZF3-F1
#
_cell.length_a   1.000
_cell.length_b   1.000
_cell.length_c   1.000
_cell.angle_alpha   90.00
_cell.angle_beta   90.00
_cell.angle_gamma   90.00
#
_symmetry.space_group_name_H-M   'P 1'
#
loop_
_entity.id
_entity.type
_entity.pdbx_description
1 polymer ?
#
loop_
_entity_poly.entity_id
_entity_poly.type
_entity_poly.pdbx_seq_one_letter_code
_entity_poly.pdbx_strand_id
1 'polypeptide(L)'
;MSAPISKVKVQFIEYRQPPLDSGTYKVKVEQTIKTKKSQKITEEKFQNTLSFFVSGHRFARLNPDAIYAVFPPAGNLGEHSNALPHITLKRGTLPWERTINAADSDLPWLALLLFRESEKPTPQIIKLEEIKREKIPPKIKFTALNIDDEAGQTPEDELTVIDVPKKLLEQILPSQEDVALLAHVNQLTDADNKSLSEPLATILCNRLPKPGEVSTVHLVALENRYKGETNGVFDYQGAKEDDLIRLVSLTSWSFACVNSKHNFGTLLENINRNPDTLRLPSRENSDVDRYLDWGYVPLPHAFRQGDKTVSWYHSPLSSGKSPDRLSNPVPTADALVRYDSHNGLFDVSYAAAWQLGRMLTLQNQPIAVELFNWKRSQAQSLNQVQQQVLHLPFQEEISHDNQVPTAIANWFRDLELLKHIPFNYLVPDAQLLPPESLRFFWVDSYWVDCLQDGAFSIGRVTPTDLTTDAQTRTIDKSETEDQIITGFLLHSEVVSGWPGLEVEGYSEIVKNAEFAGSNKKLTILRKERLSDSILLCLFQREVKTVDLSLKGSSVNCGVDPFKKGDQITKGLRGLDGTQITPERKINVPLRNAELGVIDIKEMAKKLQQGLSCPEKFTSAQFAATTIEGSPKVRFCSKSI
;
A
#
# COMPACT_ATOMS: atom_id res chain seq x y z
N MET A 1 -0.07 -15.57 -25.91
CA MET A 1 0.39 -16.43 -24.81
C MET A 1 0.97 -15.54 -23.73
N SER A 2 0.18 -15.17 -22.72
CA SER A 2 0.67 -14.46 -21.54
C SER A 2 1.56 -15.43 -20.75
N ALA A 3 2.81 -15.07 -20.50
CA ALA A 3 3.68 -15.84 -19.62
C ALA A 3 2.98 -16.07 -18.27
N PRO A 4 3.05 -17.28 -17.69
CA PRO A 4 2.49 -17.52 -16.37
C PRO A 4 3.17 -16.56 -15.40
N ILE A 5 2.37 -15.77 -14.68
CA ILE A 5 2.84 -14.87 -13.63
C ILE A 5 3.63 -15.73 -12.64
N SER A 6 4.95 -15.57 -12.60
CA SER A 6 5.80 -16.25 -11.62
C SER A 6 5.34 -15.81 -10.23
N LYS A 7 4.85 -16.76 -9.43
CA LYS A 7 4.46 -16.48 -8.05
C LYS A 7 5.72 -16.10 -7.26
N VAL A 8 5.80 -14.84 -6.84
CA VAL A 8 6.81 -14.35 -5.91
C VAL A 8 6.42 -14.77 -4.49
N LYS A 9 7.38 -15.30 -3.73
CA LYS A 9 7.25 -15.71 -2.33
C LYS A 9 8.18 -14.86 -1.47
N VAL A 10 7.84 -14.72 -0.18
CA VAL A 10 8.75 -14.19 0.84
C VAL A 10 9.25 -15.38 1.66
N GLN A 11 10.57 -15.54 1.73
CA GLN A 11 11.23 -16.54 2.55
C GLN A 11 11.79 -15.89 3.82
N PHE A 12 11.55 -16.52 4.97
CA PHE A 12 12.11 -16.16 6.27
C PHE A 12 13.26 -17.11 6.61
N ILE A 13 14.40 -16.57 7.01
CA ILE A 13 15.61 -17.30 7.38
C ILE A 13 15.98 -16.91 8.83
N GLU A 14 16.34 -17.90 9.64
CA GLU A 14 16.54 -17.72 11.09
C GLU A 14 17.68 -16.75 11.40
N TYR A 15 18.84 -16.98 10.81
CA TYR A 15 20.02 -16.12 10.94
C TYR A 15 20.88 -16.16 9.68
N ARG A 16 21.78 -15.17 9.56
CA ARG A 16 22.77 -15.12 8.48
C ARG A 16 24.12 -14.67 9.03
N GLN A 17 24.98 -15.64 9.29
CA GLN A 17 26.36 -15.37 9.69
C GLN A 17 27.15 -14.69 8.55
N PRO A 18 28.07 -13.76 8.86
CA PRO A 18 29.02 -13.29 7.87
C PRO A 18 29.94 -14.44 7.44
N PRO A 19 30.43 -14.46 6.18
CA PRO A 19 31.39 -15.47 5.73
C PRO A 19 32.73 -15.43 6.48
N LEU A 20 33.06 -14.27 7.06
CA LEU A 20 34.25 -14.03 7.84
C LEU A 20 33.91 -13.00 8.93
N ASP A 21 34.18 -13.34 10.19
CA ASP A 21 33.87 -12.49 11.34
C ASP A 21 34.71 -11.21 11.34
N SER A 22 34.27 -10.20 12.10
CA SER A 22 35.10 -9.02 12.30
C SER A 22 36.30 -9.37 13.19
N GLY A 23 37.49 -8.98 12.73
CA GLY A 23 38.71 -9.29 13.46
C GLY A 23 39.98 -9.14 12.63
N THR A 24 41.12 -9.31 13.28
CA THR A 24 42.43 -9.33 12.63
C THR A 24 42.79 -10.75 12.23
N TYR A 25 42.97 -10.96 10.93
CA TYR A 25 43.37 -12.24 10.36
C TYR A 25 44.81 -12.19 9.88
N LYS A 26 45.49 -13.34 9.97
CA LYS A 26 46.85 -13.53 9.46
C LYS A 26 46.84 -14.64 8.41
N VAL A 27 47.18 -14.30 7.18
CA VAL A 27 47.43 -15.27 6.11
C VAL A 27 48.90 -15.62 6.13
N LYS A 28 49.22 -16.86 6.54
CA LYS A 28 50.58 -17.39 6.48
C LYS A 28 50.74 -18.19 5.19
N VAL A 29 51.67 -17.76 4.34
CA VAL A 29 52.06 -18.50 3.13
C VAL A 29 53.39 -19.17 3.39
N GLU A 30 53.43 -20.49 3.26
CA GLU A 30 54.64 -21.30 3.37
C GLU A 30 54.93 -21.97 2.03
N GLN A 31 56.14 -21.74 1.50
CA GLN A 31 56.64 -22.38 0.28
C GLN A 31 57.86 -23.21 0.62
N THR A 32 57.79 -24.51 0.34
CA THR A 32 58.93 -25.42 0.50
C THR A 32 59.48 -25.79 -0.87
N ILE A 33 60.75 -25.49 -1.12
CA ILE A 33 61.45 -25.83 -2.36
C ILE A 33 62.36 -27.04 -2.09
N LYS A 34 62.17 -28.11 -2.88
CA LYS A 34 62.96 -29.34 -2.78
C LYS A 34 63.35 -29.87 -4.16
N THR A 35 64.62 -30.24 -4.33
CA THR A 35 65.10 -30.88 -5.55
C THR A 35 64.97 -32.40 -5.48
N LYS A 36 64.34 -33.02 -6.48
CA LYS A 36 64.09 -34.48 -6.50
C LYS A 36 65.32 -35.36 -6.78
N LYS A 37 66.40 -34.82 -7.34
CA LYS A 37 67.53 -35.62 -7.90
C LYS A 37 68.94 -35.17 -7.48
N SER A 38 69.07 -34.27 -6.51
CA SER A 38 70.37 -33.78 -6.03
C SER A 38 70.32 -33.51 -4.53
N GLN A 39 71.33 -33.95 -3.78
CA GLN A 39 71.55 -33.59 -2.37
C GLN A 39 72.32 -32.28 -2.21
N LYS A 40 72.68 -31.58 -3.30
CA LYS A 40 73.45 -30.33 -3.26
C LYS A 40 72.63 -29.09 -2.88
N ILE A 41 71.30 -29.14 -2.99
CA ILE A 41 70.41 -28.05 -2.57
C ILE A 41 69.56 -28.59 -1.43
N THR A 42 69.79 -28.07 -0.23
CA THR A 42 69.04 -28.39 0.98
C THR A 42 67.60 -27.93 0.84
N GLU A 43 66.66 -28.60 1.51
CA GLU A 43 65.25 -28.17 1.55
C GLU A 43 65.15 -26.76 2.14
N GLU A 44 64.67 -25.81 1.35
CA GLU A 44 64.50 -24.41 1.77
C GLU A 44 63.02 -24.10 1.97
N LYS A 45 62.69 -23.54 3.14
CA LYS A 45 61.34 -23.11 3.50
C LYS A 45 61.29 -21.60 3.55
N PHE A 46 60.45 -21.02 2.71
CA PHE A 46 60.12 -19.61 2.71
C PHE A 46 58.77 -19.43 3.40
N GLN A 47 58.68 -18.46 4.30
CA GLN A 47 57.42 -18.10 4.92
C GLN A 47 57.21 -16.59 4.80
N ASN A 48 55.98 -16.20 4.49
CA ASN A 48 55.55 -14.80 4.58
C ASN A 48 54.20 -14.75 5.29
N THR A 49 53.94 -13.68 6.05
CA THR A 49 52.69 -13.50 6.79
C THR A 49 52.11 -12.14 6.45
N LEU A 50 50.89 -12.14 5.91
CA LEU A 50 50.12 -10.93 5.64
C LEU A 50 49.01 -10.81 6.69
N SER A 51 48.91 -9.65 7.33
CA SER A 51 47.82 -9.36 8.27
C SER A 51 46.81 -8.44 7.60
N PHE A 52 45.51 -8.74 7.74
CA PHE A 52 44.43 -7.86 7.30
C PHE A 52 43.32 -7.81 8.36
N PHE A 53 42.53 -6.75 8.35
CA PHE A 53 41.42 -6.56 9.28
C PHE A 53 40.10 -6.59 8.54
N VAL A 54 39.13 -7.35 9.06
CA VAL A 54 37.76 -7.39 8.57
C VAL A 54 36.93 -6.42 9.40
N SER A 55 36.51 -5.32 8.79
CA SER A 55 35.72 -4.28 9.45
C SER A 55 34.27 -4.74 9.67
N GLY A 56 33.80 -4.67 10.92
CA GLY A 56 32.40 -4.88 11.31
C GLY A 56 31.83 -3.64 12.01
N HIS A 57 30.54 -3.37 11.85
CA HIS A 57 29.90 -2.19 12.44
C HIS A 57 29.74 -2.37 13.96
N ARG A 58 30.10 -1.35 14.78
CA ARG A 58 30.12 -1.45 16.26
C ARG A 58 29.41 -0.31 17.00
N PHE A 59 29.97 0.90 16.97
CA PHE A 59 29.45 2.04 17.73
C PHE A 59 29.10 3.26 16.89
N ALA A 60 29.61 3.31 15.66
CA ALA A 60 29.27 4.37 14.72
C ALA A 60 27.75 4.40 14.48
N ARG A 61 27.20 5.59 14.29
CA ARG A 61 25.79 5.73 13.91
C ARG A 61 25.55 5.03 12.57
N LEU A 62 24.44 4.30 12.44
CA LEU A 62 24.07 3.69 11.16
C LEU A 62 23.77 4.78 10.13
N ASN A 63 24.37 4.65 8.94
CA ASN A 63 24.02 5.47 7.80
C ASN A 63 22.54 5.24 7.45
N PRO A 64 21.72 6.28 7.25
CA PRO A 64 20.34 6.15 6.75
C PRO A 64 20.21 5.22 5.53
N ASP A 65 21.20 5.19 4.63
CA ASP A 65 21.19 4.31 3.45
C ASP A 65 21.30 2.81 3.79
N ALA A 66 21.81 2.45 4.97
CA ALA A 66 21.87 1.07 5.43
C ALA A 66 20.49 0.54 5.89
N ILE A 67 19.55 1.45 6.17
CA ILE A 67 18.19 1.14 6.60
C ILE A 67 17.33 0.98 5.34
N TYR A 68 16.67 -0.18 5.20
CA TYR A 68 15.72 -0.41 4.13
C TYR A 68 14.35 0.21 4.49
N ALA A 69 13.86 -0.07 5.70
CA ALA A 69 12.60 0.46 6.21
C ALA A 69 12.56 0.42 7.74
N VAL A 70 11.71 1.26 8.33
CA VAL A 70 11.29 1.18 9.74
C VAL A 70 9.78 1.15 9.80
N PHE A 71 9.24 0.40 10.76
CA PHE A 71 7.82 0.34 11.03
C PHE A 71 7.54 0.45 12.53
N PRO A 72 6.54 1.21 12.97
CA PRO A 72 5.84 2.24 12.20
C PRO A 72 6.79 3.26 11.56
N PRO A 73 6.44 3.86 10.40
CA PRO A 73 7.34 4.78 9.70
C PRO A 73 7.67 6.01 10.55
N ALA A 74 8.88 6.54 10.40
CA ALA A 74 9.33 7.72 11.13
C ALA A 74 8.41 8.94 10.86
N GLY A 75 7.96 9.59 11.93
CA GLY A 75 7.04 10.73 11.87
C GLY A 75 5.60 10.37 11.52
N ASN A 76 5.28 9.09 11.33
CA ASN A 76 3.93 8.68 10.98
C ASN A 76 2.94 8.87 12.14
N LEU A 77 1.75 9.31 11.80
CA LEU A 77 0.59 9.39 12.68
C LEU A 77 -0.39 8.30 12.24
N GLY A 78 -0.63 7.30 13.09
CA GLY A 78 -1.47 6.15 12.73
C GLY A 78 -1.86 5.28 13.93
N GLU A 79 -2.76 4.34 13.74
CA GLU A 79 -3.04 3.31 14.75
C GLU A 79 -1.93 2.27 14.65
N HIS A 80 -1.07 2.24 15.66
CA HIS A 80 0.06 1.31 15.74
C HIS A 80 0.05 0.56 17.07
N SER A 81 -1.09 0.48 17.76
CA SER A 81 -1.15 -0.08 19.12
C SER A 81 -0.99 -1.60 19.13
N ASN A 82 -1.33 -2.23 18.00
CA ASN A 82 -1.16 -3.64 17.75
C ASN A 82 0.14 -3.96 16.98
N ALA A 83 0.88 -2.96 16.51
CA ALA A 83 2.13 -3.16 15.79
C ALA A 83 3.26 -3.62 16.74
N LEU A 84 4.09 -4.56 16.26
CA LEU A 84 5.42 -4.80 16.82
C LEU A 84 6.41 -3.93 16.05
N PRO A 85 6.94 -2.84 16.64
CA PRO A 85 7.88 -1.97 15.94
C PRO A 85 9.10 -2.75 15.47
N HIS A 86 9.56 -2.47 14.25
CA HIS A 86 10.68 -3.19 13.64
C HIS A 86 11.49 -2.33 12.68
N ILE A 87 12.74 -2.74 12.48
CA ILE A 87 13.66 -2.14 11.51
C ILE A 87 14.14 -3.22 10.55
N THR A 88 14.14 -2.91 9.25
CA THR A 88 14.71 -3.76 8.21
C THR A 88 15.98 -3.10 7.65
N LEU A 89 17.07 -3.86 7.62
CA LEU A 89 18.42 -3.45 7.26
C LEU A 89 18.82 -4.09 5.92
N LYS A 90 19.49 -3.33 5.06
CA LYS A 90 19.99 -3.84 3.77
C LYS A 90 21.09 -4.88 3.93
N ARG A 91 21.89 -4.78 5.00
CA ARG A 91 22.95 -5.72 5.31
C ARG A 91 22.39 -6.88 6.13
N GLY A 92 22.07 -7.98 5.44
CA GLY A 92 21.49 -9.19 6.04
C GLY A 92 22.32 -9.86 7.14
N THR A 93 23.62 -9.59 7.24
CA THR A 93 24.52 -10.16 8.26
C THR A 93 24.65 -9.29 9.52
N LEU A 94 24.24 -8.03 9.47
CA LEU A 94 24.57 -7.03 10.50
C LEU A 94 24.18 -7.44 11.94
N PRO A 95 23.00 -8.03 12.19
CA PRO A 95 22.65 -8.48 13.54
C PRO A 95 23.55 -9.60 14.07
N TRP A 96 24.23 -10.37 13.21
CA TRP A 96 25.05 -11.53 13.57
C TRP A 96 26.55 -11.29 13.35
N GLU A 97 26.98 -10.07 13.06
CA GLU A 97 28.42 -9.73 12.96
C GLU A 97 29.14 -9.69 14.31
N ARG A 98 28.36 -9.64 15.39
CA ARG A 98 28.80 -9.67 16.80
C ARG A 98 27.75 -10.42 17.60
N THR A 99 28.09 -10.76 18.85
CA THR A 99 27.21 -11.52 19.75
C THR A 99 26.95 -10.82 21.09
N ILE A 100 25.80 -11.12 21.70
CA ILE A 100 25.46 -10.71 23.07
C ILE A 100 26.24 -11.48 24.15
N ASN A 101 26.73 -12.68 23.86
CA ASN A 101 27.57 -13.48 24.75
C ASN A 101 28.67 -14.21 23.97
N ALA A 102 29.87 -14.32 24.53
CA ALA A 102 30.99 -14.98 23.83
C ALA A 102 30.78 -16.50 23.59
N ALA A 103 29.73 -17.09 24.16
CA ALA A 103 29.46 -18.53 24.11
C ALA A 103 28.65 -18.96 22.87
N ASP A 104 27.84 -18.08 22.29
CA ASP A 104 26.94 -18.41 21.17
C ASP A 104 27.03 -17.33 20.08
N SER A 105 27.61 -17.68 18.94
CA SER A 105 27.77 -16.78 17.80
C SER A 105 26.46 -16.56 17.01
N ASP A 106 25.44 -17.41 17.21
CA ASP A 106 24.18 -17.33 16.47
C ASP A 106 23.20 -16.30 17.06
N LEU A 107 23.54 -15.73 18.22
CA LEU A 107 22.72 -14.73 18.88
C LEU A 107 22.99 -13.32 18.36
N PRO A 108 21.93 -12.56 17.99
CA PRO A 108 22.13 -11.24 17.44
C PRO A 108 22.49 -10.22 18.53
N TRP A 109 23.50 -9.39 18.29
CA TRP A 109 23.95 -8.36 19.25
C TRP A 109 23.09 -7.09 19.30
N LEU A 110 22.03 -7.02 18.49
CA LEU A 110 21.17 -5.84 18.33
C LEU A 110 19.77 -6.10 18.86
N ALA A 111 19.19 -5.10 19.51
CA ALA A 111 17.79 -5.13 19.93
C ALA A 111 17.09 -3.78 19.71
N LEU A 112 15.77 -3.82 19.56
CA LEU A 112 14.93 -2.62 19.54
C LEU A 112 14.29 -2.39 20.89
N LEU A 113 14.46 -1.17 21.43
CA LEU A 113 13.79 -0.72 22.63
C LEU A 113 12.82 0.42 22.30
N LEU A 114 11.56 0.25 22.66
CA LEU A 114 10.53 1.28 22.57
C LEU A 114 10.39 2.03 23.90
N PHE A 115 10.41 3.36 23.82
CA PHE A 115 10.14 4.28 24.92
C PHE A 115 8.93 5.16 24.58
N ARG A 116 8.01 5.27 25.52
CA ARG A 116 6.88 6.22 25.48
C ARG A 116 7.36 7.61 25.85
N GLU A 117 6.54 8.62 25.56
CA GLU A 117 6.87 10.04 25.79
C GLU A 117 7.35 10.33 27.22
N SER A 118 6.74 9.73 28.24
CA SER A 118 7.09 9.97 29.66
C SER A 118 8.43 9.37 30.10
N GLU A 119 9.00 8.46 29.31
CA GLU A 119 10.17 7.64 29.68
C GLU A 119 11.30 7.73 28.63
N LYS A 120 11.16 8.65 27.68
CA LYS A 120 12.08 8.83 26.55
C LYS A 120 13.47 9.27 27.04
N PRO A 121 14.53 8.46 26.82
CA PRO A 121 15.88 8.90 27.13
C PRO A 121 16.34 9.97 26.14
N THR A 122 17.22 10.88 26.59
CA THR A 122 17.81 11.89 25.72
C THR A 122 19.09 11.35 25.08
N PRO A 123 19.20 11.30 23.74
CA PRO A 123 20.43 10.90 23.07
C PRO A 123 21.56 11.90 23.31
N GLN A 124 22.75 11.40 23.62
CA GLN A 124 23.96 12.19 23.83
C GLN A 124 25.03 11.72 22.84
N ILE A 125 25.71 12.66 22.18
CA ILE A 125 26.88 12.37 21.35
C ILE A 125 28.11 12.48 22.24
N ILE A 126 28.88 11.40 22.33
CA ILE A 126 30.13 11.33 23.10
C ILE A 126 31.22 10.71 22.26
N LYS A 127 32.48 10.97 22.62
CA LYS A 127 33.63 10.34 21.97
C LYS A 127 33.86 8.93 22.50
N LEU A 128 34.48 8.08 21.69
CA LEU A 128 34.82 6.70 22.07
C LEU A 128 35.66 6.63 23.36
N GLU A 129 36.58 7.58 23.57
CA GLU A 129 37.38 7.64 24.79
C GLU A 129 36.58 7.87 26.08
N GLU A 130 35.39 8.48 25.99
CA GLU A 130 34.56 8.83 27.16
C GLU A 130 33.77 7.63 27.71
N ILE A 131 33.73 6.53 26.96
CA ILE A 131 33.07 5.27 27.35
C ILE A 131 34.01 4.34 28.09
N LYS A 132 35.32 4.62 28.06
CA LYS A 132 36.30 3.88 28.85
C LYS A 132 36.06 4.16 30.34
N ARG A 133 36.21 3.11 31.18
CA ARG A 133 35.74 3.06 32.59
C ARG A 133 36.14 4.26 33.45
N GLU A 134 37.26 4.90 33.12
CA GLU A 134 37.86 6.01 33.86
C GLU A 134 37.08 7.33 33.76
N LYS A 135 36.26 7.51 32.70
CA LYS A 135 35.54 8.77 32.42
C LYS A 135 34.03 8.70 32.67
N ILE A 136 33.48 7.54 33.06
CA ILE A 136 32.04 7.37 33.29
C ILE A 136 31.63 7.92 34.67
N PRO A 137 30.61 8.79 34.77
CA PRO A 137 30.09 9.25 36.05
C PRO A 137 29.63 8.09 36.95
N PRO A 138 29.83 8.14 38.29
CA PRO A 138 29.61 6.99 39.18
C PRO A 138 28.16 6.45 39.22
N LYS A 139 27.18 7.29 38.90
CA LYS A 139 25.74 6.93 38.79
C LYS A 139 25.37 6.24 37.47
N ILE A 140 26.26 6.25 36.47
CA ILE A 140 26.05 5.65 35.16
C ILE A 140 26.88 4.36 35.07
N LYS A 141 26.26 3.26 34.65
CA LYS A 141 26.92 1.96 34.47
C LYS A 141 27.03 1.59 33.00
N PHE A 142 28.19 1.10 32.59
CA PHE A 142 28.48 0.62 31.24
C PHE A 142 29.63 -0.38 31.25
N THR A 143 29.53 -1.47 30.47
CA THR A 143 30.58 -2.50 30.35
C THR A 143 31.69 -2.02 29.44
N ALA A 144 32.53 -1.15 30.00
CA ALA A 144 33.76 -0.64 29.40
C ALA A 144 34.91 -1.66 29.37
N LEU A 145 34.72 -2.86 29.94
CA LEU A 145 35.82 -3.75 30.35
C LEU A 145 36.51 -4.52 29.21
N ASN A 146 35.91 -4.61 28.01
CA ASN A 146 36.44 -5.37 26.87
C ASN A 146 36.37 -4.59 25.54
N ILE A 147 36.58 -3.27 25.55
CA ILE A 147 36.73 -2.48 24.31
C ILE A 147 38.21 -2.38 24.01
N ASP A 148 38.76 -3.39 23.34
CA ASP A 148 40.02 -3.22 22.64
C ASP A 148 39.80 -2.28 21.46
N ASP A 149 40.73 -1.36 21.22
CA ASP A 149 40.69 -0.48 20.06
C ASP A 149 40.78 -1.34 18.79
N GLU A 150 39.75 -1.31 17.95
CA GLU A 150 39.78 -2.02 16.67
C GLU A 150 40.58 -1.25 15.64
N ALA A 151 41.18 -1.97 14.68
CA ALA A 151 41.96 -1.34 13.63
C ALA A 151 41.07 -0.38 12.81
N GLY A 152 41.41 0.92 12.88
CA GLY A 152 40.66 1.99 12.22
C GLY A 152 39.74 2.80 13.15
N GLN A 153 39.62 2.44 14.42
CA GLN A 153 38.95 3.27 15.43
C GLN A 153 39.91 4.34 15.97
N THR A 154 39.39 5.55 16.14
CA THR A 154 40.10 6.64 16.79
C THR A 154 39.42 7.02 18.10
N PRO A 155 40.17 7.48 19.13
CA PRO A 155 39.58 7.99 20.38
C PRO A 155 38.52 9.09 20.15
N GLU A 156 38.64 9.83 19.05
CA GLU A 156 37.77 10.92 18.64
C GLU A 156 36.48 10.46 17.94
N ASP A 157 36.34 9.17 17.63
CA ASP A 157 35.16 8.65 16.95
C ASP A 157 33.90 8.95 17.76
N GLU A 158 32.94 9.59 17.11
CA GLU A 158 31.67 9.98 17.73
C GLU A 158 30.68 8.81 17.74
N LEU A 159 30.00 8.66 18.87
CA LEU A 159 28.92 7.70 18.99
C LEU A 159 27.75 8.27 19.81
N THR A 160 26.57 7.71 19.60
CA THR A 160 25.35 8.16 20.29
C THR A 160 25.00 7.20 21.42
N VAL A 161 24.82 7.74 22.63
CA VAL A 161 24.39 6.96 23.80
C VAL A 161 23.05 7.43 24.34
N ILE A 162 22.38 6.52 25.03
CA ILE A 162 21.18 6.79 25.83
C ILE A 162 21.41 6.27 27.25
N ASP A 163 20.97 7.04 28.24
CA ASP A 163 21.04 6.67 29.65
C ASP A 163 19.62 6.34 30.15
N VAL A 164 19.40 5.11 30.59
CA VAL A 164 18.08 4.58 30.95
C VAL A 164 18.09 4.11 32.41
N PRO A 165 17.10 4.49 33.25
CA PRO A 165 17.01 3.98 34.63
C PRO A 165 16.94 2.45 34.67
N LYS A 166 17.71 1.82 35.55
CA LYS A 166 17.75 0.36 35.70
C LYS A 166 16.34 -0.22 35.88
N LYS A 167 15.55 0.38 36.77
CA LYS A 167 14.17 -0.06 37.07
C LYS A 167 13.29 -0.18 35.82
N LEU A 168 13.42 0.75 34.88
CA LEU A 168 12.69 0.71 33.63
C LEU A 168 13.32 -0.29 32.66
N LEU A 169 14.64 -0.24 32.50
CA LEU A 169 15.36 -1.09 31.55
C LEU A 169 15.11 -2.58 31.81
N GLU A 170 15.14 -3.00 33.08
CA GLU A 170 14.90 -4.39 33.48
C GLU A 170 13.52 -4.91 33.09
N GLN A 171 12.52 -4.03 33.02
CA GLN A 171 11.15 -4.42 32.66
C GLN A 171 10.96 -4.53 31.14
N ILE A 172 11.71 -3.76 30.35
CA ILE A 172 11.51 -3.65 28.89
C ILE A 172 12.54 -4.46 28.08
N LEU A 173 13.74 -4.67 28.61
CA LEU A 173 14.83 -5.35 27.92
C LEU A 173 14.46 -6.81 27.58
N PRO A 174 14.67 -7.29 26.35
CA PRO A 174 14.43 -8.68 25.99
C PRO A 174 15.40 -9.63 26.75
N SER A 175 14.94 -10.84 27.10
CA SER A 175 15.82 -11.89 27.61
C SER A 175 16.72 -12.46 26.49
N GLN A 176 17.75 -13.24 26.83
CA GLN A 176 18.61 -13.89 25.82
C GLN A 176 17.78 -14.75 24.83
N GLU A 177 16.79 -15.48 25.32
CA GLU A 177 15.89 -16.28 24.49
C GLU A 177 14.99 -15.40 23.60
N ASP A 178 14.52 -14.25 24.10
CA ASP A 178 13.72 -13.32 23.30
C ASP A 178 14.57 -12.71 22.17
N VAL A 179 15.81 -12.31 22.45
CA VAL A 179 16.73 -11.73 21.46
C VAL A 179 16.96 -12.71 20.29
N ALA A 180 17.07 -14.01 20.57
CA ALA A 180 17.20 -15.05 19.54
C ALA A 180 15.97 -15.11 18.59
N LEU A 181 14.77 -14.81 19.09
CA LEU A 181 13.52 -14.89 18.32
C LEU A 181 13.17 -13.58 17.60
N LEU A 182 13.71 -12.45 18.04
CA LEU A 182 13.35 -11.11 17.55
C LEU A 182 14.14 -10.67 16.30
N ALA A 183 15.15 -11.42 15.86
CA ALA A 183 15.87 -11.12 14.62
C ALA A 183 15.76 -12.26 13.60
N HIS A 184 15.56 -11.90 12.33
CA HIS A 184 15.45 -12.85 11.22
C HIS A 184 15.84 -12.16 9.90
N VAL A 185 15.91 -12.93 8.82
CA VAL A 185 16.19 -12.43 7.46
C VAL A 185 15.01 -12.68 6.54
N ASN A 186 14.66 -11.68 5.73
CA ASN A 186 13.62 -11.71 4.72
C ASN A 186 14.23 -11.67 3.32
N GLN A 187 13.81 -12.58 2.45
CA GLN A 187 14.27 -12.63 1.05
C GLN A 187 13.11 -12.95 0.10
N LEU A 188 13.04 -12.25 -1.03
CA LEU A 188 12.08 -12.58 -2.09
C LEU A 188 12.62 -13.73 -2.93
N THR A 189 11.77 -14.72 -3.19
CA THR A 189 12.08 -15.87 -4.03
C THR A 189 10.99 -16.14 -5.06
N ASP A 190 11.32 -16.86 -6.13
CA ASP A 190 10.33 -17.35 -7.09
C ASP A 190 9.65 -18.65 -6.59
N ALA A 191 8.83 -19.25 -7.45
CA ALA A 191 8.13 -20.49 -7.12
C ALA A 191 9.08 -21.65 -6.82
N ASP A 192 10.28 -21.65 -7.43
CA ASP A 192 11.35 -22.65 -7.32
C ASP A 192 12.38 -22.30 -6.23
N ASN A 193 12.05 -21.35 -5.35
CA ASN A 193 12.89 -20.84 -4.27
C ASN A 193 14.22 -20.20 -4.74
N LYS A 194 14.30 -19.76 -6.00
CA LYS A 194 15.43 -18.98 -6.48
C LYS A 194 15.33 -17.54 -5.99
N SER A 195 16.42 -17.01 -5.46
CA SER A 195 16.47 -15.64 -4.92
C SER A 195 16.20 -14.59 -6.00
N LEU A 196 15.24 -13.70 -5.73
CA LEU A 196 14.87 -12.53 -6.53
C LEU A 196 15.32 -11.21 -5.89
N SER A 197 15.68 -11.24 -4.60
CA SER A 197 16.23 -10.09 -3.88
C SER A 197 17.44 -10.47 -3.05
N GLU A 198 18.20 -9.46 -2.65
CA GLU A 198 19.17 -9.58 -1.57
C GLU A 198 18.46 -9.89 -0.23
N PRO A 199 19.13 -10.60 0.69
CA PRO A 199 18.61 -10.91 2.01
C PRO A 199 18.64 -9.68 2.93
N LEU A 200 17.49 -9.29 3.46
CA LEU A 200 17.32 -8.14 4.35
C LEU A 200 17.17 -8.62 5.79
N ALA A 201 17.94 -8.09 6.73
CA ALA A 201 17.79 -8.43 8.14
C ALA A 201 16.69 -7.59 8.79
N THR A 202 15.80 -8.21 9.57
CA THR A 202 14.74 -7.52 10.31
C THR A 202 14.84 -7.81 11.79
N ILE A 203 14.75 -6.75 12.60
CA ILE A 203 14.77 -6.82 14.07
C ILE A 203 13.45 -6.29 14.59
N LEU A 204 12.77 -7.06 15.43
CA LEU A 204 11.49 -6.76 16.06
C LEU A 204 11.68 -6.24 17.49
N CYS A 205 10.75 -5.40 17.96
CA CYS A 205 10.65 -4.99 19.35
C CYS A 205 9.69 -5.92 20.11
N ASN A 206 9.92 -6.14 21.41
CA ASN A 206 9.07 -6.94 22.30
C ASN A 206 7.99 -6.12 23.02
N ARG A 207 7.81 -4.84 22.67
CA ARG A 207 6.95 -3.91 23.39
C ARG A 207 5.98 -3.18 22.46
N LEU A 208 4.71 -3.14 22.85
CA LEU A 208 3.65 -2.47 22.11
C LEU A 208 3.60 -0.95 22.40
N PRO A 209 3.36 -0.12 21.36
CA PRO A 209 3.11 1.32 21.53
C PRO A 209 1.84 1.60 22.32
N LYS A 210 1.79 2.73 23.02
CA LYS A 210 0.59 3.14 23.78
C LYS A 210 -0.31 4.06 22.93
N PRO A 211 -1.62 3.77 22.80
CA PRO A 211 -2.56 4.64 22.12
C PRO A 211 -2.60 6.05 22.72
N GLY A 212 -2.58 7.07 21.86
CA GLY A 212 -2.63 8.49 22.22
C GLY A 212 -1.28 9.10 22.61
N GLU A 213 -0.18 8.36 22.55
CA GLU A 213 1.16 8.85 22.90
C GLU A 213 2.14 8.70 21.72
N VAL A 214 3.20 9.51 21.76
CA VAL A 214 4.36 9.34 20.89
C VAL A 214 5.26 8.24 21.47
N SER A 215 5.76 7.39 20.58
CA SER A 215 6.74 6.36 20.91
C SER A 215 8.03 6.61 20.16
N THR A 216 9.17 6.51 20.85
CA THR A 216 10.51 6.59 20.28
C THR A 216 11.17 5.22 20.38
N VAL A 217 11.68 4.70 19.26
CA VAL A 217 12.36 3.41 19.18
C VAL A 217 13.85 3.63 18.97
N HIS A 218 14.67 2.90 19.73
CA HIS A 218 16.13 2.90 19.63
C HIS A 218 16.63 1.51 19.24
N LEU A 219 17.51 1.46 18.24
CA LEU A 219 18.31 0.28 17.95
C LEU A 219 19.56 0.32 18.82
N VAL A 220 19.64 -0.59 19.79
CA VAL A 220 20.71 -0.61 20.79
C VAL A 220 21.69 -1.76 20.58
N ALA A 221 22.97 -1.48 20.84
CA ALA A 221 24.03 -2.47 20.86
C ALA A 221 24.10 -3.19 22.22
N LEU A 222 24.07 -4.52 22.19
CA LEU A 222 24.10 -5.40 23.36
C LEU A 222 25.33 -6.32 23.38
N GLU A 223 26.37 -5.97 22.62
CA GLU A 223 27.63 -6.73 22.51
C GLU A 223 28.19 -7.08 23.90
N ASN A 224 28.36 -8.38 24.16
CA ASN A 224 28.89 -8.92 25.42
C ASN A 224 28.19 -8.41 26.70
N ARG A 225 26.90 -8.04 26.62
CA ARG A 225 26.12 -7.55 27.77
C ARG A 225 25.39 -8.66 28.52
N TYR A 226 25.37 -9.91 28.04
CA TYR A 226 24.73 -11.04 28.71
C TYR A 226 25.77 -12.01 29.26
N LYS A 227 25.67 -12.36 30.54
CA LYS A 227 26.58 -13.29 31.23
C LYS A 227 25.90 -14.64 31.42
N GLY A 228 26.58 -15.71 31.01
CA GLY A 228 26.12 -17.11 31.07
C GLY A 228 26.08 -17.77 29.69
N GLU A 229 26.32 -19.08 29.65
CA GLU A 229 26.27 -19.86 28.40
C GLU A 229 24.82 -20.10 27.96
N THR A 230 23.97 -20.60 28.86
CA THR A 230 22.54 -20.81 28.64
C THR A 230 21.72 -19.90 29.54
N ASN A 231 20.75 -19.18 28.96
CA ASN A 231 19.87 -18.23 29.66
C ASN A 231 20.63 -17.13 30.41
N GLY A 232 21.58 -16.51 29.71
CA GLY A 232 22.39 -15.44 30.24
C GLY A 232 21.55 -14.27 30.74
N VAL A 233 22.03 -13.68 31.84
CA VAL A 233 21.41 -12.52 32.48
C VAL A 233 22.15 -11.27 32.04
N PHE A 234 21.42 -10.20 31.78
CA PHE A 234 22.02 -8.92 31.43
C PHE A 234 22.88 -8.38 32.58
N ASP A 235 24.08 -7.93 32.23
CA ASP A 235 25.05 -7.38 33.19
C ASP A 235 24.73 -5.92 33.54
N TYR A 236 24.02 -5.74 34.66
CA TYR A 236 23.75 -4.43 35.25
C TYR A 236 24.92 -3.86 36.06
N GLN A 237 26.05 -4.56 36.17
CA GLN A 237 27.24 -4.10 36.90
C GLN A 237 27.00 -3.69 38.37
N GLY A 238 26.05 -4.36 39.04
CA GLY A 238 25.68 -4.02 40.41
C GLY A 238 24.94 -2.69 40.57
N ALA A 239 24.33 -2.15 39.50
CA ALA A 239 23.46 -0.97 39.56
C ALA A 239 22.32 -1.11 40.58
N LYS A 240 22.06 -0.02 41.33
CA LYS A 240 20.85 0.17 42.14
C LYS A 240 19.66 0.55 41.26
N GLU A 241 18.44 0.55 41.81
CA GLU A 241 17.22 0.82 41.02
C GLU A 241 17.21 2.20 40.34
N ASP A 242 17.74 3.22 41.01
CA ASP A 242 17.82 4.61 40.53
C ASP A 242 19.08 4.91 39.71
N ASP A 243 20.00 3.94 39.57
CA ASP A 243 21.19 4.10 38.75
C ASP A 243 20.81 4.06 37.26
N LEU A 244 21.59 4.77 36.44
CA LEU A 244 21.39 4.83 34.99
C LEU A 244 22.28 3.78 34.32
N ILE A 245 21.71 3.06 33.36
CA ILE A 245 22.42 2.14 32.49
C ILE A 245 22.61 2.82 31.13
N ARG A 246 23.87 2.93 30.70
CA ARG A 246 24.21 3.47 29.39
C ARG A 246 24.12 2.40 28.32
N LEU A 247 23.53 2.74 27.19
CA LEU A 247 23.43 1.91 25.98
C LEU A 247 23.89 2.73 24.77
N VAL A 248 24.56 2.08 23.81
CA VAL A 248 24.89 2.71 22.53
C VAL A 248 23.70 2.57 21.60
N SER A 249 23.22 3.69 21.05
CA SER A 249 22.08 3.77 20.14
C SER A 249 22.57 4.01 18.72
N LEU A 250 22.45 3.01 17.85
CA LEU A 250 22.93 3.09 16.47
C LEU A 250 22.02 3.91 15.57
N THR A 251 20.72 3.91 15.84
CA THR A 251 19.72 4.76 15.19
C THR A 251 18.46 4.85 16.06
N SER A 252 17.64 5.86 15.82
CA SER A 252 16.38 6.06 16.52
C SER A 252 15.36 6.77 15.64
N TRP A 253 14.09 6.45 15.81
CA TRP A 253 12.98 7.15 15.16
C TRP A 253 11.80 7.28 16.11
N SER A 254 10.81 8.12 15.76
CA SER A 254 9.60 8.30 16.55
C SER A 254 8.37 8.29 15.66
N PHE A 255 7.24 7.87 16.21
CA PHE A 255 5.93 7.87 15.56
C PHE A 255 4.84 8.12 16.61
N ALA A 256 3.66 8.55 16.16
CA ALA A 256 2.54 8.86 17.03
C ALA A 256 1.43 7.82 16.84
N CYS A 257 1.00 7.20 17.95
CA CYS A 257 -0.12 6.27 17.93
C CYS A 257 -1.43 7.03 18.17
N VAL A 258 -2.28 7.19 17.15
CA VAL A 258 -3.60 7.84 17.33
C VAL A 258 -4.56 6.96 18.10
N ASN A 259 -5.58 7.58 18.69
CA ASN A 259 -6.68 6.86 19.31
C ASN A 259 -7.48 6.09 18.25
N SER A 260 -7.99 4.91 18.58
CA SER A 260 -8.62 3.96 17.66
C SER A 260 -9.88 4.49 16.95
N LYS A 261 -10.42 5.64 17.36
CA LYS A 261 -11.61 6.27 16.72
C LYS A 261 -11.36 6.82 15.32
N HIS A 262 -10.10 7.10 14.94
CA HIS A 262 -9.74 7.65 13.62
C HIS A 262 -8.83 6.69 12.82
N ASN A 263 -8.99 5.37 13.02
CA ASN A 263 -8.17 4.39 12.31
C ASN A 263 -8.79 4.03 10.93
N PHE A 264 -7.96 3.53 10.01
CA PHE A 264 -8.37 3.13 8.66
C PHE A 264 -9.57 2.15 8.67
N GLY A 265 -9.51 1.11 9.50
CA GLY A 265 -10.55 0.07 9.56
C GLY A 265 -11.89 0.61 10.06
N THR A 266 -11.88 1.26 11.22
CA THR A 266 -13.03 1.86 11.90
C THR A 266 -13.65 3.00 11.11
N LEU A 267 -12.88 3.81 10.39
CA LEU A 267 -13.45 4.83 9.48
C LEU A 267 -14.24 4.17 8.35
N LEU A 268 -13.67 3.15 7.70
CA LEU A 268 -14.33 2.42 6.62
C LEU A 268 -15.50 1.53 7.12
N GLU A 269 -15.39 0.93 8.30
CA GLU A 269 -16.45 0.12 8.92
C GLU A 269 -17.66 0.95 9.31
N ASN A 270 -17.45 2.21 9.73
CA ASN A 270 -18.53 3.13 10.12
C ASN A 270 -19.01 4.01 8.96
N ILE A 271 -18.57 3.74 7.74
CA ILE A 271 -18.93 4.59 6.60
C ILE A 271 -20.43 4.49 6.31
N ASN A 272 -21.04 5.63 5.97
CA ASN A 272 -22.44 5.69 5.62
C ASN A 272 -22.69 4.97 4.28
N ARG A 273 -23.49 3.91 4.32
CA ARG A 273 -23.93 3.11 3.16
C ARG A 273 -25.44 3.19 2.88
N ASN A 274 -26.11 4.22 3.39
CA ASN A 274 -27.54 4.43 3.19
C ASN A 274 -27.80 5.76 2.47
N PRO A 275 -28.31 5.77 1.23
CA PRO A 275 -28.49 4.59 0.35
C PRO A 275 -27.16 3.99 -0.12
N ASP A 276 -27.17 2.74 -0.58
CA ASP A 276 -25.95 2.05 -1.04
C ASP A 276 -25.52 2.48 -2.46
N THR A 277 -26.48 2.99 -3.24
CA THR A 277 -26.27 3.56 -4.57
C THR A 277 -26.25 5.08 -4.54
N LEU A 278 -25.67 5.72 -5.56
CA LEU A 278 -25.59 7.19 -5.66
C LEU A 278 -26.98 7.80 -5.94
N ARG A 279 -27.76 8.03 -4.89
CA ARG A 279 -29.11 8.60 -4.98
C ARG A 279 -29.51 9.36 -3.72
N LEU A 280 -30.56 10.17 -3.84
CA LEU A 280 -31.14 10.87 -2.70
C LEU A 280 -31.96 9.90 -1.83
N PRO A 281 -32.08 10.16 -0.52
CA PRO A 281 -32.95 9.36 0.33
C PRO A 281 -34.43 9.56 -0.05
N SER A 282 -35.22 8.49 0.03
CA SER A 282 -36.68 8.52 -0.15
C SER A 282 -37.34 9.46 0.86
N ARG A 283 -38.42 10.12 0.45
CA ARG A 283 -39.17 11.12 1.21
C ARG A 283 -40.62 10.70 1.50
N GLU A 284 -40.92 9.40 1.46
CA GLU A 284 -42.26 8.83 1.72
C GLU A 284 -43.33 9.36 0.74
N ASN A 285 -42.96 9.59 -0.53
CA ASN A 285 -43.87 9.98 -1.60
C ASN A 285 -43.67 9.07 -2.81
N SER A 286 -44.63 8.18 -3.08
CA SER A 286 -44.50 7.10 -4.06
C SER A 286 -44.18 7.56 -5.49
N ASP A 287 -44.71 8.71 -5.92
CA ASP A 287 -44.48 9.20 -7.29
C ASP A 287 -43.09 9.79 -7.47
N VAL A 288 -42.59 10.50 -6.46
CA VAL A 288 -41.27 11.14 -6.47
C VAL A 288 -40.16 10.12 -6.17
N ASP A 289 -40.42 9.22 -5.21
CA ASP A 289 -39.45 8.24 -4.74
C ASP A 289 -38.98 7.31 -5.86
N ARG A 290 -39.84 7.01 -6.85
CA ARG A 290 -39.44 6.25 -8.05
C ARG A 290 -38.29 6.93 -8.82
N TYR A 291 -38.32 8.25 -8.98
CA TYR A 291 -37.27 8.99 -9.70
C TYR A 291 -36.03 9.14 -8.83
N LEU A 292 -36.21 9.39 -7.53
CA LEU A 292 -35.09 9.42 -6.58
C LEU A 292 -34.38 8.07 -6.54
N ASP A 293 -35.13 6.96 -6.59
CA ASP A 293 -34.59 5.59 -6.61
C ASP A 293 -33.71 5.33 -7.84
N TRP A 294 -34.06 5.95 -8.97
CA TRP A 294 -33.29 5.93 -10.22
C TRP A 294 -32.11 6.92 -10.26
N GLY A 295 -31.92 7.72 -9.20
CA GLY A 295 -30.81 8.67 -9.09
C GLY A 295 -31.10 10.04 -9.71
N TYR A 296 -32.37 10.37 -9.98
CA TYR A 296 -32.76 11.69 -10.45
C TYR A 296 -32.80 12.71 -9.30
N VAL A 297 -32.39 13.93 -9.63
CA VAL A 297 -32.38 15.09 -8.74
C VAL A 297 -33.22 16.20 -9.39
N PRO A 298 -34.13 16.84 -8.65
CA PRO A 298 -34.89 17.97 -9.16
C PRO A 298 -34.01 19.22 -9.11
N LEU A 299 -33.79 19.86 -10.27
CA LEU A 299 -32.99 21.07 -10.37
C LEU A 299 -33.82 22.24 -10.93
N PRO A 300 -33.55 23.49 -10.48
CA PRO A 300 -34.10 24.67 -11.13
C PRO A 300 -33.65 24.74 -12.59
N HIS A 301 -34.61 24.90 -13.50
CA HIS A 301 -34.37 24.96 -14.94
C HIS A 301 -34.96 26.25 -15.50
N ALA A 302 -34.11 27.04 -16.16
CA ALA A 302 -34.54 28.24 -16.90
C ALA A 302 -34.60 27.93 -18.39
N PHE A 303 -35.76 28.14 -19.01
CA PHE A 303 -35.93 28.01 -20.45
C PHE A 303 -35.26 29.17 -21.18
N ARG A 304 -34.95 28.97 -22.46
CA ARG A 304 -34.34 30.01 -23.32
C ARG A 304 -35.18 31.30 -23.41
N GLN A 305 -36.49 31.20 -23.24
CA GLN A 305 -37.40 32.35 -23.26
C GLN A 305 -37.48 33.10 -21.91
N GLY A 306 -36.79 32.61 -20.86
CA GLY A 306 -36.72 33.24 -19.54
C GLY A 306 -37.67 32.64 -18.49
N ASP A 307 -38.59 31.77 -18.90
CA ASP A 307 -39.46 31.04 -17.98
C ASP A 307 -38.65 30.13 -17.04
N LYS A 308 -39.12 29.99 -15.80
CA LYS A 308 -38.48 29.16 -14.77
C LYS A 308 -39.37 27.98 -14.42
N THR A 309 -38.78 26.80 -14.40
CA THR A 309 -39.43 25.56 -13.97
C THR A 309 -38.47 24.72 -13.13
N VAL A 310 -38.91 23.53 -12.74
CA VAL A 310 -38.07 22.46 -12.20
C VAL A 310 -37.97 21.36 -13.26
N SER A 311 -36.81 20.74 -13.38
CA SER A 311 -36.61 19.60 -14.28
C SER A 311 -35.76 18.56 -13.60
N TRP A 312 -35.99 17.31 -13.99
CA TRP A 312 -35.24 16.16 -13.57
C TRP A 312 -33.87 16.13 -14.23
N TYR A 313 -32.85 15.84 -13.44
CA TYR A 313 -31.50 15.58 -13.90
C TYR A 313 -30.93 14.36 -13.18
N HIS A 314 -30.42 13.39 -13.92
CA HIS A 314 -29.59 12.31 -13.38
C HIS A 314 -28.18 12.40 -13.96
N SER A 315 -27.21 12.00 -13.14
CA SER A 315 -25.80 11.93 -13.51
C SER A 315 -25.53 10.71 -14.42
N PRO A 316 -24.34 10.60 -15.06
CA PRO A 316 -23.93 9.36 -15.70
C PRO A 316 -23.72 8.20 -14.70
N LEU A 317 -23.74 8.47 -13.39
CA LEU A 317 -23.57 7.49 -12.32
C LEU A 317 -24.96 7.07 -11.83
N SER A 318 -25.61 6.18 -12.57
CA SER A 318 -26.99 5.73 -12.30
C SER A 318 -27.04 4.66 -11.20
N SER A 319 -28.22 4.49 -10.59
CA SER A 319 -28.45 3.43 -9.60
C SER A 319 -28.62 2.04 -10.22
N GLY A 320 -28.75 1.93 -11.54
CA GLY A 320 -28.95 0.67 -12.27
C GLY A 320 -28.65 0.79 -13.76
N LYS A 321 -28.84 -0.31 -14.49
CA LYS A 321 -28.58 -0.37 -15.93
C LYS A 321 -29.57 0.50 -16.73
N SER A 322 -29.04 1.38 -17.58
CA SER A 322 -29.86 2.14 -18.53
C SER A 322 -30.42 1.21 -19.63
N PRO A 323 -31.73 1.25 -19.92
CA PRO A 323 -32.34 0.43 -20.98
C PRO A 323 -32.14 1.03 -22.38
N ASP A 324 -31.77 2.31 -22.47
CA ASP A 324 -31.79 3.06 -23.72
C ASP A 324 -30.46 2.99 -24.47
N ARG A 325 -30.53 3.09 -25.79
CA ARG A 325 -29.36 3.14 -26.69
C ARG A 325 -29.53 4.22 -27.73
N LEU A 326 -28.48 5.01 -27.94
CA LEU A 326 -28.50 6.04 -28.98
C LEU A 326 -28.15 5.40 -30.32
N SER A 327 -29.15 5.19 -31.15
CA SER A 327 -28.99 4.56 -32.47
C SER A 327 -28.50 5.53 -33.54
N ASN A 328 -28.92 6.79 -33.48
CA ASN A 328 -28.58 7.82 -34.48
C ASN A 328 -28.07 9.10 -33.80
N PRO A 329 -27.12 9.82 -34.44
CA PRO A 329 -26.72 11.16 -34.01
C PRO A 329 -27.90 12.12 -33.91
N VAL A 330 -27.81 13.04 -32.95
CA VAL A 330 -28.88 13.99 -32.65
C VAL A 330 -28.53 15.36 -33.23
N PRO A 331 -29.48 16.07 -33.88
CA PRO A 331 -29.20 17.38 -34.47
C PRO A 331 -28.89 18.45 -33.42
N THR A 332 -29.61 18.45 -32.29
CA THR A 332 -29.48 19.46 -31.22
C THR A 332 -29.84 18.84 -29.88
N ALA A 333 -29.31 19.40 -28.78
CA ALA A 333 -29.63 18.89 -27.44
C ALA A 333 -31.12 18.97 -27.07
N ASP A 334 -31.87 19.93 -27.61
CA ASP A 334 -33.29 20.08 -27.28
C ASP A 334 -34.12 18.86 -27.73
N ALA A 335 -33.64 18.12 -28.73
CA ALA A 335 -34.26 16.87 -29.17
C ALA A 335 -34.08 15.72 -28.16
N LEU A 336 -33.21 15.88 -27.15
CA LEU A 336 -32.99 14.93 -26.06
C LEU A 336 -33.73 15.31 -24.77
N VAL A 337 -34.46 16.43 -24.75
CA VAL A 337 -35.32 16.77 -23.62
C VAL A 337 -36.54 15.86 -23.65
N ARG A 338 -36.76 15.14 -22.56
CA ARG A 338 -37.89 14.20 -22.42
C ARG A 338 -38.95 14.84 -21.55
N TYR A 339 -40.21 14.72 -21.93
CA TYR A 339 -41.34 15.17 -21.11
C TYR A 339 -41.99 13.97 -20.46
N ASP A 340 -42.08 13.99 -19.13
CA ASP A 340 -42.76 12.98 -18.36
C ASP A 340 -44.21 13.40 -18.10
N SER A 341 -45.14 12.69 -18.71
CA SER A 341 -46.57 12.98 -18.60
C SER A 341 -47.16 12.63 -17.23
N HIS A 342 -46.47 11.83 -16.40
CA HIS A 342 -46.98 11.40 -15.09
C HIS A 342 -46.83 12.52 -14.04
N ASN A 343 -45.67 13.19 -14.01
CA ASN A 343 -45.38 14.27 -13.05
C ASN A 343 -45.35 15.67 -13.69
N GLY A 344 -45.45 15.77 -15.01
CA GLY A 344 -45.44 17.03 -15.76
C GLY A 344 -44.09 17.74 -15.80
N LEU A 345 -43.00 17.03 -15.50
CA LEU A 345 -41.64 17.57 -15.47
C LEU A 345 -40.85 17.14 -16.71
N PHE A 346 -39.88 17.97 -17.08
CA PHE A 346 -38.91 17.61 -18.10
C PHE A 346 -37.75 16.84 -17.48
N ASP A 347 -37.25 15.84 -18.18
CA ASP A 347 -35.92 15.24 -17.96
C ASP A 347 -34.95 15.84 -18.97
N VAL A 348 -33.92 16.52 -18.44
CA VAL A 348 -32.90 17.23 -19.22
C VAL A 348 -31.55 16.54 -19.19
N SER A 349 -31.45 15.33 -18.63
CA SER A 349 -30.18 14.64 -18.35
C SER A 349 -29.35 14.41 -19.61
N TYR A 350 -29.97 13.91 -20.66
CA TYR A 350 -29.32 13.61 -21.93
C TYR A 350 -29.06 14.86 -22.78
N ALA A 351 -29.96 15.83 -22.74
CA ALA A 351 -29.73 17.14 -23.35
C ALA A 351 -28.52 17.84 -22.70
N ALA A 352 -28.39 17.77 -21.37
CA ALA A 352 -27.27 18.31 -20.63
C ALA A 352 -25.96 17.58 -20.96
N ALA A 353 -25.99 16.24 -21.07
CA ALA A 353 -24.84 15.43 -21.50
C ALA A 353 -24.34 15.87 -22.88
N TRP A 354 -25.26 15.98 -23.85
CA TRP A 354 -24.93 16.40 -25.21
C TRP A 354 -24.32 17.80 -25.25
N GLN A 355 -24.92 18.78 -24.56
CA GLN A 355 -24.34 20.12 -24.52
C GLN A 355 -22.97 20.13 -23.84
N LEU A 356 -22.81 19.38 -22.75
CA LEU A 356 -21.54 19.28 -22.04
C LEU A 356 -20.43 18.73 -22.95
N GLY A 357 -20.71 17.66 -23.71
CA GLY A 357 -19.73 17.09 -24.64
C GLY A 357 -19.27 18.09 -25.68
N ARG A 358 -20.22 18.85 -26.25
CA ARG A 358 -19.92 19.92 -27.20
C ARG A 358 -19.04 21.01 -26.56
N MET A 359 -19.37 21.44 -25.35
CA MET A 359 -18.63 22.48 -24.64
C MET A 359 -17.22 22.02 -24.26
N LEU A 360 -17.05 20.79 -23.77
CA LEU A 360 -15.75 20.22 -23.41
C LEU A 360 -14.83 20.12 -24.63
N THR A 361 -15.35 19.66 -25.77
CA THR A 361 -14.57 19.62 -27.00
C THR A 361 -14.19 21.03 -27.47
N LEU A 362 -15.11 22.00 -27.44
CA LEU A 362 -14.81 23.39 -27.81
C LEU A 362 -13.78 24.05 -26.90
N GLN A 363 -13.79 23.71 -25.62
CA GLN A 363 -12.79 24.18 -24.66
C GLN A 363 -11.39 23.65 -25.01
N ASN A 364 -11.31 22.43 -25.56
CA ASN A 364 -10.08 21.82 -26.06
C ASN A 364 -9.82 22.23 -27.53
N GLN A 365 -9.31 23.46 -27.73
CA GLN A 365 -9.11 24.04 -29.06
C GLN A 365 -8.32 23.14 -30.05
N PRO A 366 -7.19 22.50 -29.66
CA PRO A 366 -6.47 21.59 -30.56
C PRO A 366 -7.35 20.45 -31.08
N ILE A 367 -8.08 19.77 -30.20
CA ILE A 367 -8.97 18.65 -30.58
C ILE A 367 -10.14 19.13 -31.43
N ALA A 368 -10.73 20.29 -31.11
CA ALA A 368 -11.84 20.84 -31.89
C ALA A 368 -11.43 21.14 -33.34
N VAL A 369 -10.25 21.72 -33.55
CA VAL A 369 -9.71 22.02 -34.89
C VAL A 369 -9.35 20.74 -35.64
N GLU A 370 -8.72 19.77 -34.97
CA GLU A 370 -8.37 18.49 -35.57
C GLU A 370 -9.61 17.70 -36.00
N LEU A 371 -10.63 17.63 -35.13
CA LEU A 371 -11.91 16.98 -35.42
C LEU A 371 -12.62 17.66 -36.60
N PHE A 372 -12.66 18.99 -36.63
CA PHE A 372 -13.24 19.74 -37.74
C PHE A 372 -12.52 19.45 -39.08
N ASN A 373 -11.19 19.48 -39.08
CA ASN A 373 -10.40 19.23 -40.28
C ASN A 373 -10.55 17.79 -40.79
N TRP A 374 -10.55 16.81 -39.89
CA TRP A 374 -10.76 15.41 -40.25
C TRP A 374 -12.17 15.18 -40.83
N LYS A 375 -13.22 15.74 -40.23
CA LYS A 375 -14.58 15.65 -40.80
C LYS A 375 -14.66 16.27 -42.19
N ARG A 376 -13.99 17.42 -42.38
CA ARG A 376 -13.95 18.10 -43.67
C ARG A 376 -13.21 17.27 -44.73
N SER A 377 -12.10 16.63 -44.38
CA SER A 377 -11.37 15.76 -45.33
C SER A 377 -12.19 14.53 -45.71
N GLN A 378 -12.91 13.93 -44.75
CA GLN A 378 -13.83 12.83 -45.01
C GLN A 378 -14.96 13.24 -45.97
N ALA A 379 -15.61 14.37 -45.72
CA ALA A 379 -16.65 14.90 -46.62
C ALA A 379 -16.11 15.22 -48.02
N GLN A 380 -14.89 15.75 -48.14
CA GLN A 380 -14.25 16.00 -49.44
C GLN A 380 -13.94 14.71 -50.20
N SER A 381 -13.40 13.70 -49.51
CA SER A 381 -13.12 12.38 -50.08
C SER A 381 -14.40 11.71 -50.60
N LEU A 382 -15.46 11.69 -49.79
CA LEU A 382 -16.77 11.15 -50.18
C LEU A 382 -17.34 11.86 -51.41
N ASN A 383 -17.23 13.19 -51.49
CA ASN A 383 -17.69 13.94 -52.67
C ASN A 383 -16.87 13.60 -53.93
N GLN A 384 -15.55 13.42 -53.80
CA GLN A 384 -14.69 13.01 -54.93
C GLN A 384 -15.06 11.62 -55.44
N VAL A 385 -15.30 10.67 -54.51
CA VAL A 385 -15.76 9.31 -54.85
C VAL A 385 -17.13 9.36 -55.51
N GLN A 386 -18.09 10.10 -54.96
CA GLN A 386 -19.43 10.20 -55.53
C GLN A 386 -19.39 10.82 -56.93
N GLN A 387 -18.55 11.83 -57.15
CA GLN A 387 -18.31 12.36 -58.48
C GLN A 387 -17.76 11.23 -59.37
N GLN A 388 -16.69 10.53 -58.98
CA GLN A 388 -16.06 9.44 -59.73
C GLN A 388 -16.99 8.29 -60.13
N VAL A 389 -17.86 7.86 -59.22
CA VAL A 389 -18.84 6.79 -59.44
C VAL A 389 -19.90 7.21 -60.47
N LEU A 390 -20.23 8.49 -60.60
CA LEU A 390 -21.18 8.97 -61.61
C LEU A 390 -20.63 8.90 -63.05
N HIS A 391 -19.32 8.66 -63.25
CA HIS A 391 -18.70 8.71 -64.59
C HIS A 391 -17.98 7.45 -65.09
N LEU A 392 -17.94 6.31 -64.36
CA LEU A 392 -17.37 5.06 -64.88
C LEU A 392 -18.21 3.80 -64.55
N PRO A 393 -18.43 2.87 -65.52
CA PRO A 393 -19.26 1.67 -65.35
C PRO A 393 -18.52 0.41 -64.85
N PHE A 394 -17.23 0.46 -64.47
CA PHE A 394 -16.49 -0.69 -63.94
C PHE A 394 -15.61 -0.28 -62.75
N GLN A 395 -15.61 -1.08 -61.67
CA GLN A 395 -15.11 -0.71 -60.35
C GLN A 395 -13.88 -1.55 -59.96
N GLU A 396 -12.82 -0.91 -59.50
CA GLU A 396 -11.89 -1.48 -58.50
C GLU A 396 -12.40 -1.08 -57.11
N GLU A 397 -12.31 -1.99 -56.13
CA GLU A 397 -12.62 -1.69 -54.72
C GLU A 397 -11.58 -0.70 -54.18
N ILE A 398 -11.92 0.58 -54.14
CA ILE A 398 -11.10 1.60 -53.48
C ILE A 398 -11.25 1.40 -51.97
N SER A 399 -10.18 0.94 -51.33
CA SER A 399 -10.07 0.90 -49.87
C SER A 399 -9.81 2.31 -49.35
N HIS A 400 -10.79 2.87 -48.63
CA HIS A 400 -10.66 4.17 -47.98
C HIS A 400 -10.10 3.99 -46.56
N ASP A 401 -9.01 4.69 -46.27
CA ASP A 401 -8.47 4.77 -44.90
C ASP A 401 -9.36 5.70 -44.07
N ASN A 402 -10.39 5.11 -43.45
CA ASN A 402 -11.35 5.78 -42.57
C ASN A 402 -10.87 5.84 -41.11
N GLN A 403 -9.59 5.60 -40.83
CA GLN A 403 -9.10 5.56 -39.46
C GLN A 403 -9.21 6.93 -38.77
N VAL A 404 -9.85 6.93 -37.60
CA VAL A 404 -9.95 8.11 -36.74
C VAL A 404 -8.57 8.45 -36.18
N PRO A 405 -8.11 9.71 -36.29
CA PRO A 405 -6.85 10.16 -35.70
C PRO A 405 -6.71 9.78 -34.22
N THR A 406 -5.53 9.35 -33.80
CA THR A 406 -5.27 8.85 -32.45
C THR A 406 -5.63 9.85 -31.35
N ALA A 407 -5.42 11.15 -31.58
CA ALA A 407 -5.77 12.19 -30.62
C ALA A 407 -7.28 12.30 -30.39
N ILE A 408 -8.07 12.22 -31.47
CA ILE A 408 -9.53 12.16 -31.41
C ILE A 408 -9.98 10.88 -30.70
N ALA A 409 -9.44 9.72 -31.10
CA ALA A 409 -9.79 8.45 -30.47
C ALA A 409 -9.49 8.44 -28.95
N ASN A 410 -8.35 9.00 -28.53
CA ASN A 410 -8.00 9.15 -27.12
C ASN A 410 -8.96 10.09 -26.38
N TRP A 411 -9.36 11.21 -26.99
CA TRP A 411 -10.34 12.13 -26.41
C TRP A 411 -11.69 11.44 -26.14
N PHE A 412 -12.21 10.69 -27.11
CA PHE A 412 -13.47 9.97 -26.95
C PHE A 412 -13.38 8.84 -25.90
N ARG A 413 -12.23 8.15 -25.81
CA ARG A 413 -11.95 7.17 -24.75
C ARG A 413 -11.89 7.84 -23.37
N ASP A 414 -11.31 9.03 -23.27
CA ASP A 414 -11.26 9.80 -22.03
C ASP A 414 -12.67 10.23 -21.59
N LEU A 415 -13.54 10.64 -22.52
CA LEU A 415 -14.95 10.94 -22.27
C LEU A 415 -15.75 9.69 -21.83
N GLU A 416 -15.48 8.52 -22.43
CA GLU A 416 -16.09 7.24 -22.03
C GLU A 416 -15.76 6.88 -20.58
N LEU A 417 -14.53 7.16 -20.16
CA LEU A 417 -14.07 6.99 -18.77
C LEU A 417 -14.47 8.16 -17.86
N LEU A 418 -15.35 9.06 -18.32
CA LEU A 418 -15.85 10.24 -17.61
C LEU A 418 -14.76 11.24 -17.20
N LYS A 419 -13.62 11.27 -17.89
CA LYS A 419 -12.57 12.26 -17.62
C LYS A 419 -13.02 13.64 -18.08
N HIS A 420 -12.49 14.67 -17.45
CA HIS A 420 -12.82 16.08 -17.71
C HIS A 420 -14.26 16.50 -17.40
N ILE A 421 -15.12 15.59 -16.95
CA ILE A 421 -16.49 15.90 -16.55
C ILE A 421 -16.46 16.71 -15.25
N PRO A 422 -17.07 17.91 -15.21
CA PRO A 422 -17.13 18.70 -13.99
C PRO A 422 -17.87 17.95 -12.87
N PHE A 423 -17.38 18.07 -11.64
CA PHE A 423 -17.90 17.30 -10.50
C PHE A 423 -19.42 17.45 -10.30
N ASN A 424 -19.99 18.63 -10.54
CA ASN A 424 -21.42 18.89 -10.39
C ASN A 424 -22.31 18.14 -11.41
N TYR A 425 -21.75 17.63 -12.51
CA TYR A 425 -22.47 16.73 -13.42
C TYR A 425 -22.42 15.27 -12.94
N LEU A 426 -21.42 14.90 -12.12
CA LEU A 426 -21.32 13.57 -11.50
C LEU A 426 -22.14 13.49 -10.21
N VAL A 427 -22.09 14.55 -9.40
CA VAL A 427 -22.76 14.65 -8.09
C VAL A 427 -23.47 16.00 -8.04
N PRO A 428 -24.68 16.13 -8.62
CA PRO A 428 -25.40 17.40 -8.72
C PRO A 428 -25.92 17.94 -7.38
N ASP A 429 -26.04 17.08 -6.37
CA ASP A 429 -26.48 17.44 -5.02
C ASP A 429 -25.54 16.83 -3.97
N ALA A 430 -25.12 17.62 -2.99
CA ALA A 430 -24.20 17.19 -1.94
C ALA A 430 -24.77 16.05 -1.06
N GLN A 431 -26.11 15.92 -0.98
CA GLN A 431 -26.78 14.85 -0.26
C GLN A 431 -26.61 13.47 -0.93
N LEU A 432 -26.22 13.41 -2.21
CA LEU A 432 -25.92 12.15 -2.90
C LEU A 432 -24.65 11.49 -2.33
N LEU A 433 -23.66 12.30 -1.94
CA LEU A 433 -22.34 11.85 -1.50
C LEU A 433 -21.87 12.66 -0.26
N PRO A 434 -22.55 12.50 0.90
CA PRO A 434 -22.16 13.19 2.13
C PRO A 434 -20.75 12.75 2.61
N PRO A 435 -20.10 13.49 3.52
CA PRO A 435 -18.85 13.06 4.14
C PRO A 435 -18.99 11.69 4.82
N GLU A 436 -17.91 10.91 4.82
CA GLU A 436 -17.88 9.52 5.30
C GLU A 436 -18.97 8.65 4.67
N SER A 437 -19.03 8.62 3.33
CA SER A 437 -19.97 7.78 2.59
C SER A 437 -19.34 7.01 1.42
N LEU A 438 -19.93 5.85 1.12
CA LEU A 438 -19.60 5.05 -0.06
C LEU A 438 -20.86 4.77 -0.87
N ARG A 439 -20.80 4.99 -2.19
CA ARG A 439 -21.94 4.86 -3.10
C ARG A 439 -21.53 4.06 -4.34
N PHE A 440 -22.19 2.94 -4.59
CA PHE A 440 -22.06 2.19 -5.84
C PHE A 440 -22.89 2.83 -6.96
N PHE A 441 -22.48 2.61 -8.21
CA PHE A 441 -23.23 3.08 -9.37
C PHE A 441 -22.93 2.24 -10.62
N TRP A 442 -23.84 2.37 -11.59
CA TRP A 442 -23.64 1.97 -12.97
C TRP A 442 -23.30 3.19 -13.81
N VAL A 443 -22.49 3.02 -14.86
CA VAL A 443 -22.31 4.08 -15.84
C VAL A 443 -23.44 3.98 -16.86
N ASP A 444 -24.20 5.06 -17.01
CA ASP A 444 -25.25 5.15 -18.01
C ASP A 444 -24.64 5.31 -19.41
N SER A 445 -24.67 4.22 -20.18
CA SER A 445 -24.17 4.18 -21.56
C SER A 445 -24.89 5.17 -22.47
N TYR A 446 -26.19 5.42 -22.27
CA TYR A 446 -26.93 6.36 -23.10
C TYR A 446 -26.52 7.81 -22.81
N TRP A 447 -26.28 8.13 -21.52
CA TRP A 447 -25.73 9.43 -21.13
C TRP A 447 -24.35 9.67 -21.76
N VAL A 448 -23.46 8.67 -21.69
CA VAL A 448 -22.13 8.73 -22.31
C VAL A 448 -22.23 8.84 -23.84
N ASP A 449 -23.15 8.10 -24.47
CA ASP A 449 -23.42 8.19 -25.89
C ASP A 449 -23.86 9.60 -26.32
N CYS A 450 -24.72 10.24 -25.52
CA CYS A 450 -25.18 11.62 -25.76
C CYS A 450 -24.03 12.62 -25.58
N LEU A 451 -23.21 12.45 -24.55
CA LEU A 451 -21.98 13.23 -24.34
C LEU A 451 -21.04 13.13 -25.55
N GLN A 452 -20.75 11.91 -26.00
CA GLN A 452 -19.92 11.68 -27.17
C GLN A 452 -20.57 12.25 -28.45
N ASP A 453 -21.89 12.13 -28.63
CA ASP A 453 -22.56 12.74 -29.78
C ASP A 453 -22.39 14.25 -29.81
N GLY A 454 -22.55 14.89 -28.64
CA GLY A 454 -22.34 16.31 -28.46
C GLY A 454 -20.91 16.73 -28.74
N ALA A 455 -19.93 15.96 -28.25
CA ALA A 455 -18.51 16.16 -28.54
C ALA A 455 -18.22 16.04 -30.04
N PHE A 456 -18.87 15.10 -30.72
CA PHE A 456 -18.75 14.89 -32.16
C PHE A 456 -19.53 15.95 -32.97
N SER A 457 -20.46 16.70 -32.36
CA SER A 457 -21.28 17.69 -33.09
C SER A 457 -20.52 18.89 -33.65
N ILE A 458 -19.24 19.04 -33.30
CA ILE A 458 -18.39 20.11 -33.83
C ILE A 458 -18.26 19.98 -35.36
N GLY A 459 -18.56 21.07 -36.06
CA GLY A 459 -18.54 21.10 -37.52
C GLY A 459 -19.86 20.72 -38.20
N ARG A 460 -20.93 20.36 -37.46
CA ARG A 460 -22.26 20.17 -38.04
C ARG A 460 -22.86 21.52 -38.46
N VAL A 461 -23.08 21.72 -39.76
CA VAL A 461 -23.70 22.95 -40.30
C VAL A 461 -24.97 22.62 -41.08
N THR A 462 -25.00 21.49 -41.79
CA THR A 462 -26.07 21.06 -42.67
C THR A 462 -26.67 19.71 -42.24
N PRO A 463 -27.90 19.39 -42.66
CA PRO A 463 -28.47 18.05 -42.46
C PRO A 463 -27.62 16.93 -43.07
N THR A 464 -26.87 17.22 -44.13
CA THR A 464 -25.95 16.27 -44.76
C THR A 464 -24.83 15.86 -43.80
N ASP A 465 -24.27 16.80 -43.05
CA ASP A 465 -23.21 16.53 -42.07
C ASP A 465 -23.69 15.56 -40.99
N LEU A 466 -24.97 15.67 -40.58
CA LEU A 466 -25.59 14.74 -39.62
C LEU A 466 -25.71 13.33 -40.19
N THR A 467 -26.07 13.20 -41.47
CA THR A 467 -26.15 11.89 -42.13
C THR A 467 -24.77 11.24 -42.33
N THR A 468 -23.74 12.03 -42.62
CA THR A 468 -22.35 11.55 -42.72
C THR A 468 -21.85 11.08 -41.37
N ASP A 469 -22.09 11.85 -40.29
CA ASP A 469 -21.75 11.45 -38.92
C ASP A 469 -22.41 10.12 -38.53
N ALA A 470 -23.66 9.89 -38.95
CA ALA A 470 -24.38 8.65 -38.66
C ALA A 470 -23.71 7.44 -39.32
N GLN A 471 -23.26 7.59 -40.56
CA GLN A 471 -22.54 6.54 -41.28
C GLN A 471 -21.20 6.21 -40.63
N THR A 472 -20.43 7.23 -40.25
CA THR A 472 -19.13 7.05 -39.56
C THR A 472 -19.30 6.38 -38.20
N ARG A 473 -20.29 6.78 -37.40
CA ARG A 473 -20.54 6.21 -36.07
C ARG A 473 -21.07 4.78 -36.12
N THR A 474 -21.82 4.41 -37.16
CA THR A 474 -22.32 3.04 -37.33
C THR A 474 -21.19 2.05 -37.62
N ILE A 475 -20.13 2.49 -38.30
CA ILE A 475 -18.94 1.67 -38.58
C ILE A 475 -18.15 1.42 -37.28
N ASP A 476 -17.89 2.45 -36.48
CA ASP A 476 -17.16 2.31 -35.19
C ASP A 476 -17.96 1.52 -34.12
N LYS A 477 -19.30 1.65 -34.08
CA LYS A 477 -20.15 0.88 -33.14
C LYS A 477 -20.25 -0.61 -33.48
N SER A 478 -20.01 -1.02 -34.74
CA SER A 478 -20.05 -2.44 -35.11
C SER A 478 -18.89 -3.24 -34.50
N GLU A 479 -17.85 -2.59 -34.00
CA GLU A 479 -16.68 -3.24 -33.39
C GLU A 479 -16.69 -3.23 -31.84
N THR A 480 -17.60 -2.48 -31.22
CA THR A 480 -17.64 -2.28 -29.76
C THR A 480 -18.98 -2.75 -29.18
N GLU A 481 -19.01 -3.96 -28.60
CA GLU A 481 -20.12 -4.35 -27.71
C GLU A 481 -20.15 -3.40 -26.50
N ASP A 482 -21.32 -2.81 -26.19
CA ASP A 482 -21.53 -1.97 -25.00
C ASP A 482 -21.00 -2.70 -23.74
N GLN A 483 -19.83 -2.27 -23.27
CA GLN A 483 -19.24 -2.85 -22.08
C GLN A 483 -19.98 -2.31 -20.87
N ILE A 484 -20.45 -3.22 -20.02
CA ILE A 484 -21.00 -2.83 -18.72
C ILE A 484 -19.86 -2.22 -17.91
N ILE A 485 -20.02 -0.98 -17.47
CA ILE A 485 -19.09 -0.29 -16.55
C ILE A 485 -19.84 0.01 -15.26
N THR A 486 -19.25 -0.39 -14.14
CA THR A 486 -19.77 -0.08 -12.79
C THR A 486 -18.65 0.44 -11.92
N GLY A 487 -19.00 1.06 -10.79
CA GLY A 487 -17.99 1.69 -9.95
C GLY A 487 -18.51 2.04 -8.57
N PHE A 488 -17.66 2.74 -7.83
CA PHE A 488 -18.03 3.38 -6.58
C PHE A 488 -17.39 4.77 -6.44
N LEU A 489 -18.09 5.62 -5.70
CA LEU A 489 -17.55 6.86 -5.14
C LEU A 489 -17.36 6.65 -3.63
N LEU A 490 -16.20 7.05 -3.14
CA LEU A 490 -15.85 7.07 -1.72
C LEU A 490 -15.54 8.50 -1.32
N HIS A 491 -16.33 9.06 -0.39
CA HIS A 491 -16.06 10.34 0.25
C HIS A 491 -15.67 10.07 1.71
N SER A 492 -14.38 10.10 2.02
CA SER A 492 -13.88 9.82 3.37
C SER A 492 -12.51 10.46 3.62
N GLU A 493 -12.23 10.81 4.87
CA GLU A 493 -10.90 11.19 5.35
C GLU A 493 -9.84 10.13 4.99
N VAL A 494 -10.24 8.86 4.84
CA VAL A 494 -9.35 7.76 4.43
C VAL A 494 -8.63 8.04 3.10
N VAL A 495 -9.30 8.72 2.17
CA VAL A 495 -8.72 9.06 0.87
C VAL A 495 -7.57 10.07 1.03
N SER A 496 -7.68 10.99 1.99
CA SER A 496 -6.65 11.98 2.29
C SER A 496 -5.53 11.44 3.18
N GLY A 497 -5.88 10.65 4.19
CA GLY A 497 -4.94 10.14 5.19
C GLY A 497 -4.06 8.99 4.68
N TRP A 498 -4.52 8.26 3.66
CA TRP A 498 -3.80 7.08 3.14
C TRP A 498 -3.68 7.11 1.61
N PRO A 499 -2.75 7.90 1.03
CA PRO A 499 -2.52 7.96 -0.43
C PRO A 499 -2.14 6.62 -1.08
N GLY A 500 -1.62 5.67 -0.29
CA GLY A 500 -1.28 4.30 -0.71
C GLY A 500 -2.45 3.32 -0.71
N LEU A 501 -3.70 3.81 -0.71
CA LEU A 501 -4.91 2.99 -0.75
C LEU A 501 -4.94 2.13 -2.01
N GLU A 502 -5.03 0.82 -1.84
CA GLU A 502 -5.27 -0.17 -2.89
C GLU A 502 -6.76 -0.51 -2.97
N VAL A 503 -7.20 -0.78 -4.19
CA VAL A 503 -8.60 -1.08 -4.51
C VAL A 503 -8.62 -2.35 -5.34
N GLU A 504 -9.43 -3.32 -4.93
CA GLU A 504 -9.69 -4.54 -5.70
C GLU A 504 -11.20 -4.72 -5.86
N GLY A 505 -11.66 -5.03 -7.07
CA GLY A 505 -13.07 -5.29 -7.35
C GLY A 505 -13.29 -6.73 -7.83
N TYR A 506 -14.44 -7.31 -7.51
CA TYR A 506 -14.82 -8.68 -7.86
C TYR A 506 -16.25 -8.76 -8.39
N SER A 507 -16.49 -9.71 -9.30
CA SER A 507 -17.79 -9.95 -9.96
C SER A 507 -18.80 -10.77 -9.12
N GLU A 508 -18.38 -11.31 -7.99
CA GLU A 508 -19.21 -12.13 -7.10
C GLU A 508 -19.28 -11.52 -5.71
N ILE A 509 -20.36 -11.82 -4.98
CA ILE A 509 -20.49 -11.44 -3.58
C ILE A 509 -19.63 -12.40 -2.75
N VAL A 510 -18.48 -11.92 -2.28
CA VAL A 510 -17.63 -12.69 -1.37
C VAL A 510 -18.01 -12.34 0.06
N LYS A 511 -18.64 -13.28 0.76
CA LYS A 511 -19.00 -13.11 2.18
C LYS A 511 -17.82 -13.52 3.06
N ASN A 512 -17.61 -12.82 4.18
CA ASN A 512 -16.56 -13.07 5.19
C ASN A 512 -15.11 -12.79 4.72
N ALA A 513 -14.14 -13.16 5.56
CA ALA A 513 -12.69 -13.01 5.33
C ALA A 513 -12.12 -13.99 4.27
N GLU A 514 -12.96 -14.67 3.49
CA GLU A 514 -12.51 -15.60 2.47
C GLU A 514 -11.75 -14.88 1.34
N PHE A 515 -10.66 -15.51 0.90
CA PHE A 515 -9.84 -15.02 -0.20
C PHE A 515 -10.61 -15.15 -1.52
N ALA A 516 -10.87 -14.02 -2.16
CA ALA A 516 -11.45 -14.01 -3.49
C ALA A 516 -10.38 -14.43 -4.49
N GLY A 517 -10.51 -15.62 -5.09
CA GLY A 517 -9.54 -16.15 -6.04
C GLY A 517 -9.23 -15.18 -7.20
N SER A 518 -7.98 -15.14 -7.65
CA SER A 518 -7.48 -14.19 -8.67
C SER A 518 -8.28 -14.19 -9.98
N ASN A 519 -8.90 -15.31 -10.36
CA ASN A 519 -9.69 -15.45 -11.58
C ASN A 519 -11.01 -14.66 -11.57
N LYS A 520 -11.43 -14.11 -10.42
CA LYS A 520 -12.69 -13.35 -10.26
C LYS A 520 -12.46 -11.84 -10.10
N LYS A 521 -11.22 -11.39 -10.18
CA LYS A 521 -10.83 -9.97 -10.03
C LYS A 521 -11.19 -9.20 -11.30
N LEU A 522 -11.85 -8.06 -11.13
CA LEU A 522 -12.21 -7.15 -12.22
C LEU A 522 -11.04 -6.23 -12.58
N THR A 523 -10.97 -5.87 -13.86
CA THR A 523 -10.05 -4.85 -14.37
C THR A 523 -10.54 -3.47 -13.96
N ILE A 524 -9.66 -2.65 -13.38
CA ILE A 524 -9.93 -1.24 -13.09
C ILE A 524 -9.70 -0.45 -14.38
N LEU A 525 -10.72 0.28 -14.83
CA LEU A 525 -10.65 1.14 -16.02
C LEU A 525 -10.17 2.56 -15.67
N ARG A 526 -10.59 3.07 -14.51
CA ARG A 526 -10.17 4.37 -13.98
C ARG A 526 -10.17 4.34 -12.47
N LYS A 527 -9.11 4.84 -11.84
CA LYS A 527 -9.05 5.11 -10.40
C LYS A 527 -8.42 6.47 -10.23
N GLU A 528 -9.17 7.41 -9.67
CA GLU A 528 -8.75 8.80 -9.60
C GLU A 528 -9.31 9.48 -8.35
N ARG A 529 -8.47 10.29 -7.70
CA ARG A 529 -8.87 11.14 -6.58
C ARG A 529 -9.42 12.45 -7.15
N LEU A 530 -10.73 12.65 -7.09
CA LEU A 530 -11.42 13.83 -7.63
C LEU A 530 -11.26 15.06 -6.73
N SER A 531 -11.10 14.84 -5.42
CA SER A 531 -10.80 15.88 -4.42
C SER A 531 -9.99 15.26 -3.29
N ASP A 532 -9.58 16.05 -2.29
CA ASP A 532 -8.79 15.50 -1.19
C ASP A 532 -9.48 14.35 -0.46
N SER A 533 -10.81 14.34 -0.37
CA SER A 533 -11.58 13.32 0.33
C SER A 533 -12.37 12.39 -0.59
N ILE A 534 -12.34 12.59 -1.92
CA ILE A 534 -13.20 11.86 -2.87
C ILE A 534 -12.38 11.00 -3.82
N LEU A 535 -12.67 9.70 -3.84
CA LEU A 535 -12.11 8.71 -4.74
C LEU A 535 -13.18 8.15 -5.68
N LEU A 536 -12.89 8.16 -6.98
CA LEU A 536 -13.67 7.51 -8.04
C LEU A 536 -12.95 6.25 -8.51
N CYS A 537 -13.66 5.13 -8.61
CA CYS A 537 -13.14 3.90 -9.21
C CYS A 537 -14.15 3.28 -10.17
N LEU A 538 -13.73 2.98 -11.40
CA LEU A 538 -14.49 2.33 -12.45
C LEU A 538 -13.91 0.95 -12.74
N PHE A 539 -14.79 -0.05 -12.87
CA PHE A 539 -14.45 -1.44 -13.20
C PHE A 539 -15.06 -1.85 -14.53
N GLN A 540 -14.35 -2.71 -15.24
CA GLN A 540 -14.88 -3.41 -16.41
C GLN A 540 -15.81 -4.53 -15.91
N ARG A 541 -17.11 -4.44 -16.24
CA ARG A 541 -18.25 -5.28 -15.78
C ARG A 541 -18.85 -4.86 -14.43
N GLU A 542 -19.86 -5.62 -13.99
CA GLU A 542 -20.58 -5.43 -12.73
C GLU A 542 -19.70 -5.81 -11.53
N VAL A 543 -19.45 -4.84 -10.65
CA VAL A 543 -18.76 -5.02 -9.37
C VAL A 543 -19.77 -5.35 -8.28
N LYS A 544 -19.55 -6.48 -7.60
CA LYS A 544 -20.38 -6.93 -6.47
C LYS A 544 -19.66 -6.83 -5.13
N THR A 545 -18.33 -6.90 -5.15
CA THR A 545 -17.50 -6.73 -3.95
C THR A 545 -16.32 -5.83 -4.27
N VAL A 546 -16.04 -4.87 -3.39
CA VAL A 546 -14.87 -4.00 -3.41
C VAL A 546 -14.10 -4.18 -2.11
N ASP A 547 -12.81 -4.41 -2.25
CA ASP A 547 -11.89 -4.45 -1.12
C ASP A 547 -10.98 -3.23 -1.15
N LEU A 548 -10.90 -2.54 -0.02
CA LEU A 548 -9.99 -1.43 0.23
C LEU A 548 -8.90 -1.89 1.19
N SER A 549 -7.63 -1.76 0.80
CA SER A 549 -6.49 -2.15 1.63
C SER A 549 -5.35 -1.15 1.53
N LEU A 550 -4.42 -1.19 2.49
CA LEU A 550 -3.19 -0.42 2.39
C LEU A 550 -2.13 -1.21 1.61
N LYS A 551 -1.39 -0.52 0.73
CA LYS A 551 -0.23 -1.11 0.05
C LYS A 551 0.73 -1.69 1.09
N GLY A 552 0.92 -3.00 1.05
CA GLY A 552 1.89 -3.71 1.88
C GLY A 552 3.30 -3.37 1.43
N SER A 553 3.85 -2.23 1.85
CA SER A 553 5.21 -1.83 1.49
C SER A 553 6.30 -2.59 2.25
N SER A 554 5.92 -3.37 3.25
CA SER A 554 6.78 -4.23 4.08
C SER A 554 5.93 -5.32 4.75
N VAL A 555 6.54 -6.46 5.05
CA VAL A 555 5.90 -7.47 5.91
C VAL A 555 5.88 -6.90 7.33
N ASN A 556 4.73 -6.38 7.75
CA ASN A 556 4.59 -5.80 9.07
C ASN A 556 4.26 -6.90 10.09
N CYS A 557 4.94 -6.91 11.23
CA CYS A 557 4.63 -7.82 12.33
C CYS A 557 3.82 -7.12 13.42
N GLY A 558 2.92 -7.86 14.06
CA GLY A 558 2.04 -7.32 15.11
C GLY A 558 1.09 -8.36 15.71
N VAL A 559 0.14 -7.90 16.52
CA VAL A 559 -0.91 -8.67 17.19
C VAL A 559 -2.29 -8.32 16.64
N ASP A 560 -3.32 -9.12 16.89
CA ASP A 560 -4.67 -8.77 16.38
C ASP A 560 -5.12 -7.43 16.99
N PRO A 561 -5.84 -6.57 16.23
CA PRO A 561 -6.39 -5.33 16.77
C PRO A 561 -7.25 -5.58 18.01
N PHE A 562 -7.06 -4.76 19.05
CA PHE A 562 -7.76 -4.89 20.33
C PHE A 562 -8.25 -3.53 20.84
N LYS A 563 -9.34 -3.48 21.61
CA LYS A 563 -9.78 -2.25 22.30
C LYS A 563 -9.22 -2.21 23.71
N LYS A 564 -9.26 -1.02 24.32
CA LYS A 564 -8.79 -0.82 25.70
C LYS A 564 -9.60 -1.70 26.67
N GLY A 565 -8.92 -2.65 27.30
CA GLY A 565 -9.51 -3.60 28.25
C GLY A 565 -9.77 -4.99 27.67
N ASP A 566 -9.64 -5.17 26.35
CA ASP A 566 -9.76 -6.47 25.71
C ASP A 566 -8.48 -7.30 25.94
N GLN A 567 -8.62 -8.63 25.87
CA GLN A 567 -7.46 -9.52 25.81
C GLN A 567 -6.76 -9.37 24.46
N ILE A 568 -5.43 -9.23 24.49
CA ILE A 568 -4.61 -9.18 23.28
C ILE A 568 -4.50 -10.60 22.71
N THR A 569 -4.89 -10.78 21.46
CA THR A 569 -4.84 -12.07 20.77
C THR A 569 -3.95 -12.04 19.54
N LYS A 570 -3.57 -13.22 19.06
CA LYS A 570 -2.96 -13.39 17.74
C LYS A 570 -3.60 -14.56 17.02
N GLY A 571 -4.12 -14.32 15.81
CA GLY A 571 -4.58 -15.38 14.92
C GLY A 571 -3.44 -16.29 14.45
N LEU A 572 -3.68 -17.59 14.43
CA LEU A 572 -2.68 -18.55 13.94
C LEU A 572 -2.57 -18.50 12.41
N ARG A 573 -1.33 -18.40 11.93
CA ARG A 573 -1.01 -18.44 10.49
C ARG A 573 -0.15 -19.67 10.20
N GLY A 574 -0.50 -20.41 9.16
CA GLY A 574 0.30 -21.51 8.65
C GLY A 574 1.65 -21.01 8.12
N LEU A 575 2.67 -21.86 8.17
CA LEU A 575 4.01 -21.53 7.66
C LEU A 575 4.04 -21.36 6.12
N ASP A 576 2.99 -21.81 5.42
CA ASP A 576 2.74 -21.57 4.00
C ASP A 576 2.10 -20.20 3.72
N GLY A 577 1.90 -19.38 4.77
CA GLY A 577 1.27 -18.07 4.70
C GLY A 577 -0.26 -18.10 4.76
N THR A 578 -0.88 -19.28 4.73
CA THR A 578 -2.34 -19.41 4.82
C THR A 578 -2.82 -19.01 6.20
N GLN A 579 -3.90 -18.23 6.26
CA GLN A 579 -4.53 -17.90 7.53
C GLN A 579 -5.33 -19.13 7.98
N ILE A 580 -4.92 -19.74 9.10
CA ILE A 580 -5.71 -20.80 9.72
C ILE A 580 -6.95 -20.10 10.30
N THR A 581 -8.12 -20.74 10.18
CA THR A 581 -9.46 -20.16 10.43
C THR A 581 -9.53 -19.07 11.52
N PRO A 582 -10.35 -18.01 11.34
CA PRO A 582 -10.42 -16.86 12.26
C PRO A 582 -10.68 -17.22 13.74
N GLU A 583 -11.24 -18.39 14.02
CA GLU A 583 -11.53 -18.86 15.38
C GLU A 583 -10.29 -19.38 16.14
N ARG A 584 -9.21 -19.76 15.45
CA ARG A 584 -7.98 -20.28 16.10
C ARG A 584 -7.03 -19.13 16.44
N LYS A 585 -7.21 -18.59 17.64
CA LYS A 585 -6.37 -17.53 18.21
C LYS A 585 -5.64 -17.99 19.46
N ILE A 586 -4.48 -17.40 19.70
CA ILE A 586 -3.78 -17.50 20.98
C ILE A 586 -3.92 -16.20 21.77
N ASN A 587 -3.94 -16.31 23.09
CA ASN A 587 -3.79 -15.16 23.97
C ASN A 587 -2.32 -14.77 24.04
N VAL A 588 -2.01 -13.52 23.73
CA VAL A 588 -0.63 -12.98 23.75
C VAL A 588 -0.21 -12.78 25.20
N PRO A 589 0.82 -13.50 25.69
CA PRO A 589 1.29 -13.34 27.04
C PRO A 589 2.04 -12.02 27.22
N LEU A 590 1.74 -11.30 28.30
CA LEU A 590 2.40 -10.04 28.65
C LEU A 590 3.27 -10.25 29.87
N ARG A 591 4.57 -10.01 29.73
CA ARG A 591 5.53 -9.99 30.84
C ARG A 591 5.26 -8.81 31.78
N ASN A 592 4.84 -7.68 31.22
CA ASN A 592 4.36 -6.52 31.95
C ASN A 592 3.20 -5.85 31.20
N ALA A 593 1.98 -6.01 31.73
CA ALA A 593 0.76 -5.51 31.11
C ALA A 593 0.68 -3.97 31.10
N GLU A 594 1.17 -3.29 32.15
CA GLU A 594 1.15 -1.82 32.24
C GLU A 594 2.08 -1.17 31.20
N LEU A 595 3.24 -1.79 30.98
CA LEU A 595 4.23 -1.33 30.01
C LEU A 595 4.01 -1.91 28.60
N GLY A 596 3.06 -2.83 28.41
CA GLY A 596 2.78 -3.45 27.12
C GLY A 596 3.93 -4.32 26.60
N VAL A 597 4.69 -4.95 27.50
CA VAL A 597 5.83 -5.81 27.15
C VAL A 597 5.34 -7.25 26.98
N ILE A 598 5.52 -7.80 25.78
CA ILE A 598 5.13 -9.16 25.42
C ILE A 598 6.21 -10.14 25.91
N ASP A 599 5.76 -11.26 26.47
CA ASP A 599 6.65 -12.40 26.77
C ASP A 599 6.87 -13.20 25.47
N ILE A 600 7.95 -12.89 24.75
CA ILE A 600 8.21 -13.45 23.42
C ILE A 600 8.46 -14.96 23.52
N LYS A 601 9.19 -15.42 24.53
CA LYS A 601 9.39 -16.83 24.83
C LYS A 601 8.07 -17.58 25.03
N GLU A 602 7.17 -17.08 25.88
CA GLU A 602 5.89 -17.74 26.12
C GLU A 602 4.98 -17.64 24.88
N MET A 603 5.01 -16.52 24.16
CA MET A 603 4.27 -16.35 22.91
C MET A 603 4.70 -17.37 21.86
N ALA A 604 6.02 -17.55 21.67
CA ALA A 604 6.57 -18.54 20.74
C ALA A 604 6.15 -19.97 21.11
N LYS A 605 6.14 -20.33 22.40
CA LYS A 605 5.63 -21.64 22.85
C LYS A 605 4.14 -21.84 22.53
N LYS A 606 3.31 -20.82 22.77
CA LYS A 606 1.86 -20.89 22.45
C LYS A 606 1.62 -20.99 20.94
N LEU A 607 2.40 -20.27 20.14
CA LEU A 607 2.36 -20.36 18.67
C LEU A 607 2.77 -21.77 18.19
N GLN A 608 3.87 -22.31 18.72
CA GLN A 608 4.36 -23.65 18.40
C GLN A 608 3.29 -24.71 18.72
N GLN A 609 2.68 -24.65 19.90
CA GLN A 609 1.61 -25.55 20.32
C GLN A 609 0.36 -25.40 19.45
N GLY A 610 -0.05 -24.17 19.12
CA GLY A 610 -1.22 -23.89 18.27
C GLY A 610 -1.05 -24.41 16.84
N LEU A 611 0.18 -24.43 16.33
CA LEU A 611 0.52 -24.92 14.99
C LEU A 611 0.88 -26.41 14.96
N SER A 612 0.91 -27.09 16.11
CA SER A 612 1.34 -28.48 16.24
C SER A 612 2.71 -28.75 15.59
N CYS A 613 3.64 -27.81 15.71
CA CYS A 613 4.98 -27.95 15.12
C CYS A 613 5.86 -28.86 16.01
N PRO A 614 6.38 -29.98 15.50
CA PRO A 614 7.16 -30.94 16.29
C PRO A 614 8.63 -30.52 16.50
N GLU A 615 9.12 -29.55 15.72
CA GLU A 615 10.51 -29.08 15.74
C GLU A 615 10.69 -27.85 16.65
N LYS A 616 11.95 -27.52 16.97
CA LYS A 616 12.29 -26.31 17.72
C LYS A 616 11.79 -25.08 16.97
N PHE A 617 10.97 -24.26 17.62
CA PHE A 617 10.39 -23.07 17.01
C PHE A 617 11.47 -21.99 16.79
N THR A 618 11.71 -21.61 15.53
CA THR A 618 12.81 -20.70 15.14
C THR A 618 12.34 -19.24 15.01
N SER A 619 13.28 -18.29 14.94
CA SER A 619 12.96 -16.87 14.70
C SER A 619 12.27 -16.65 13.35
N ALA A 620 12.60 -17.44 12.33
CA ALA A 620 11.94 -17.40 11.02
C ALA A 620 10.46 -17.79 11.12
N GLN A 621 10.14 -18.84 11.88
CA GLN A 621 8.77 -19.28 12.10
C GLN A 621 7.99 -18.27 12.97
N PHE A 622 8.65 -17.68 13.98
CA PHE A 622 8.07 -16.60 14.76
C PHE A 622 7.74 -15.39 13.89
N ALA A 623 8.66 -14.96 13.02
CA ALA A 623 8.43 -13.87 12.08
C ALA A 623 7.27 -14.16 11.12
N ALA A 624 7.26 -15.34 10.49
CA ALA A 624 6.24 -15.75 9.54
C ALA A 624 4.82 -15.78 10.15
N THR A 625 4.72 -16.13 11.43
CA THR A 625 3.44 -16.22 12.15
C THR A 625 2.97 -14.88 12.72
N THR A 626 3.89 -13.95 12.96
CA THR A 626 3.59 -12.61 13.49
C THR A 626 3.21 -11.59 12.41
N ILE A 627 3.31 -11.94 11.13
CA ILE A 627 2.88 -11.11 10.01
C ILE A 627 1.41 -10.70 10.16
N GLU A 628 1.17 -9.40 10.13
CA GLU A 628 -0.13 -8.81 9.88
C GLU A 628 -0.35 -8.67 8.38
N GLY A 629 -1.51 -9.11 7.92
CA GLY A 629 -1.97 -8.69 6.59
C GLY A 629 -2.26 -7.20 6.64
N SER A 630 -2.05 -6.49 5.53
CA SER A 630 -2.54 -5.12 5.40
C SER A 630 -4.02 -5.07 5.81
N PRO A 631 -4.44 -4.11 6.64
CA PRO A 631 -5.83 -3.99 7.03
C PRO A 631 -6.66 -3.86 5.74
N LYS A 632 -7.68 -4.71 5.64
CA LYS A 632 -8.51 -4.89 4.46
C LYS A 632 -9.96 -4.76 4.87
N VAL A 633 -10.67 -3.80 4.29
CA VAL A 633 -12.10 -3.61 4.54
C VAL A 633 -12.86 -3.93 3.26
N ARG A 634 -13.90 -4.75 3.40
CA ARG A 634 -14.68 -5.30 2.30
C ARG A 634 -16.07 -4.67 2.26
N PHE A 635 -16.44 -4.17 1.09
CA PHE A 635 -17.77 -3.63 0.78
C PHE A 635 -18.45 -4.52 -0.26
N CYS A 636 -19.54 -5.16 0.11
CA CYS A 636 -20.39 -5.87 -0.84
C CYS A 636 -21.55 -4.99 -1.25
N SER A 637 -21.71 -4.74 -2.55
CA SER A 637 -22.90 -4.09 -3.11
C SER A 637 -24.14 -4.87 -2.66
N LYS A 638 -25.08 -4.17 -2.02
CA LYS A 638 -26.39 -4.77 -1.73
C LYS A 638 -27.09 -4.91 -3.07
N SER A 639 -27.58 -6.12 -3.40
CA SER A 639 -28.26 -6.40 -4.67
C SER A 639 -29.18 -5.23 -5.05
N ILE A 640 -28.86 -4.64 -6.22
CA ILE A 640 -29.54 -3.49 -6.83
C ILE A 640 -30.93 -3.88 -7.27
#